data_AF-A0A7Y3DD51-F1
#
_entry.id   AF-A0A7Y3DD51-F1
#
_cell.length_a   1.000
_cell.length_b   1.000
_cell.length_c   1.000
_cell.angle_alpha   90.00
_cell.angle_beta   90.00
_cell.angle_gamma   90.00
#
_symmetry.space_group_name_H-M   'P 1'
#
loop_
_entity.id
_entity.type
_entity.pdbx_description
1 polymer ?
#
loop_
_entity_poly.entity_id
_entity_poly.type
_entity_poly.pdbx_seq_one_letter_code
_entity_poly.pdbx_strand_id
1 'polypeptide(L)'
;MKRPDEADLRKLVLGWLPGDDSGGWYVTARSDSGSWNGSLVVDPVESRKKKQSDIVTAAAALDGKLYGFDRRGTLRMLTAELKERALTERGTLPQGARAGPATASQGVVCFGNWAMEMETGRTMWVLPDLPEIETLTPVADGFVLLGAGSELICIAEPDRIVAAGDASADAGSEQAPEPPADGDGVLLASGEKLVGPFDVDGDTVTVRPGKDDAREISVDDVAIGEKGGKVDLRGEQQNVLAAWQNVLDGVFVRGLQDAFGAYRNERLLSDSRRLIADMRAYGAGHSILEEYEASLAGKSENPNADMKRKRLGPIEEKARKAALEQVFAAIEWCTDRDYGGAATALLEYAEREGVEAERIDALAKERIPAGFPWADAADAGRQWYTWAKAIVPAGGEFLPKSSSIWNRVRGKAPWNKDTLGLRTKNTLLFSRTHDIEIVGMCLRVGEGTVRALEGLLGKGAGNLREQLDVRLHRNREEYLEEKTPSGSAMPWSAGYFSPGEGVSRFYVPDPERSVEPLGRGLSKTLAHELTHHWLSMRWLGKGNMGRAAVVPGYWIVEGFARFIEDQAMEMGRRAGRLDDPTVNSLDACSQVAKQKKLLDTAELVGMNQLDFAKIPEKHVADVQLRNSVGNRRLDHRALFYEQSGSLVFYLMNERGDEGREALITYMRKHYRGGTPKDPSEAFGFDDGKDLHESFQEFLLSLVE
;
A
#
# COMPACT_ATOMS: atom_id res chain seq x y z
N MET A 1 46.14 14.52 -12.44
CA MET A 1 46.55 13.50 -11.44
C MET A 1 46.95 12.22 -12.18
N LYS A 2 47.79 11.36 -11.58
CA LYS A 2 48.11 10.03 -12.14
C LYS A 2 46.94 9.06 -11.87
N ARG A 3 46.76 8.05 -12.73
CA ARG A 3 46.00 6.85 -12.35
C ARG A 3 46.74 6.12 -11.22
N PRO A 4 46.04 5.63 -10.19
CA PRO A 4 46.60 4.67 -9.23
C PRO A 4 46.62 3.25 -9.84
N ASP A 5 47.11 2.26 -9.09
CA ASP A 5 47.84 1.09 -9.59
C ASP A 5 46.98 -0.20 -9.58
N GLU A 6 47.49 -1.30 -10.15
CA GLU A 6 46.81 -2.60 -10.24
C GLU A 6 46.54 -3.26 -8.86
N ALA A 7 47.14 -2.71 -7.80
CA ALA A 7 46.85 -3.07 -6.41
C ALA A 7 45.49 -2.54 -5.90
N ASP A 8 44.93 -1.48 -6.51
CA ASP A 8 43.70 -0.82 -6.06
C ASP A 8 42.41 -1.54 -6.51
N LEU A 9 42.53 -2.64 -7.27
CA LEU A 9 41.41 -3.32 -7.95
C LEU A 9 41.01 -4.68 -7.33
N ARG A 10 41.15 -4.87 -6.00
CA ARG A 10 40.79 -6.15 -5.34
C ARG A 10 39.96 -6.04 -4.05
N LYS A 11 38.70 -5.57 -4.16
CA LYS A 11 37.44 -6.34 -3.88
C LYS A 11 36.29 -5.52 -3.28
N LEU A 12 35.10 -5.79 -3.82
CA LEU A 12 33.73 -5.33 -3.48
C LEU A 12 33.48 -3.82 -3.35
N VAL A 13 32.72 -3.31 -4.32
CA VAL A 13 32.07 -1.99 -4.30
C VAL A 13 30.56 -2.23 -4.24
N LEU A 14 29.91 -1.69 -3.21
CA LEU A 14 28.54 -1.18 -3.31
C LEU A 14 28.68 0.34 -3.26
N GLY A 15 28.36 1.01 -4.36
CA GLY A 15 28.65 2.44 -4.52
C GLY A 15 27.79 3.07 -5.61
N TRP A 16 27.22 4.23 -5.25
CA TRP A 16 26.53 5.15 -6.14
C TRP A 16 27.44 6.33 -6.47
N LEU A 17 27.47 6.76 -7.72
CA LEU A 17 28.07 8.01 -8.21
C LEU A 17 27.18 8.49 -9.37
N PRO A 18 26.83 9.78 -9.44
CA PRO A 18 27.81 10.77 -9.90
C PRO A 18 27.72 12.19 -9.29
N GLY A 19 28.84 12.91 -9.31
CA GLY A 19 28.89 14.38 -9.16
C GLY A 19 29.65 14.87 -7.92
N ASP A 20 30.64 15.73 -8.16
CA ASP A 20 31.60 16.21 -7.15
C ASP A 20 30.95 16.93 -5.94
N ASP A 21 31.70 16.98 -4.82
CA ASP A 21 31.41 17.65 -3.54
C ASP A 21 30.36 17.05 -2.59
N SER A 22 29.81 15.85 -2.87
CA SER A 22 29.02 15.08 -1.87
C SER A 22 29.75 13.81 -1.42
N GLY A 23 29.83 13.59 -0.10
CA GLY A 23 30.63 12.53 0.49
C GLY A 23 30.03 11.13 0.28
N GLY A 24 30.66 10.33 -0.59
CA GLY A 24 30.28 8.92 -0.79
C GLY A 24 30.68 8.00 0.36
N TRP A 25 29.84 7.00 0.63
CA TRP A 25 30.16 5.89 1.52
C TRP A 25 31.02 4.86 0.80
N TYR A 26 32.02 4.30 1.48
CA TYR A 26 32.79 3.16 1.00
C TYR A 26 32.61 1.98 1.95
N VAL A 27 32.29 0.80 1.40
CA VAL A 27 32.26 -0.46 2.15
C VAL A 27 33.63 -1.10 2.03
N THR A 28 34.36 -1.26 3.15
CA THR A 28 35.63 -2.00 3.14
C THR A 28 35.44 -3.39 3.76
N ALA A 29 35.92 -4.43 3.06
CA ALA A 29 35.77 -5.82 3.46
C ALA A 29 37.09 -6.38 4.02
N ARG A 30 37.42 -6.09 5.29
CA ARG A 30 38.53 -6.79 5.98
C ARG A 30 38.47 -6.74 7.51
N SER A 31 38.76 -7.88 8.11
CA SER A 31 39.26 -8.02 9.47
C SER A 31 40.74 -8.42 9.42
N ASP A 32 41.53 -8.07 10.44
CA ASP A 32 42.96 -8.40 10.51
C ASP A 32 43.22 -9.92 10.67
N SER A 33 42.19 -10.71 11.01
CA SER A 33 42.25 -12.17 11.18
C SER A 33 41.96 -12.97 9.92
N GLY A 34 41.58 -12.33 8.80
CA GLY A 34 41.32 -13.00 7.53
C GLY A 34 39.99 -13.78 7.44
N SER A 35 39.15 -13.74 8.47
CA SER A 35 37.78 -14.25 8.43
C SER A 35 36.79 -13.20 7.92
N TRP A 36 35.84 -13.62 7.09
CA TRP A 36 34.68 -12.80 6.72
C TRP A 36 33.75 -12.65 7.92
N ASN A 37 33.32 -11.42 8.21
CA ASN A 37 32.37 -11.11 9.29
C ASN A 37 31.32 -10.05 8.89
N GLY A 38 31.18 -9.74 7.60
CA GLY A 38 30.14 -8.86 7.05
C GLY A 38 30.08 -7.42 7.61
N SER A 39 31.12 -6.96 8.32
CA SER A 39 31.05 -5.71 9.08
C SER A 39 31.23 -4.49 8.19
N LEU A 40 30.23 -3.61 8.17
CA LEU A 40 30.27 -2.31 7.50
C LEU A 40 31.18 -1.34 8.27
N VAL A 41 32.31 -0.94 7.67
CA VAL A 41 33.18 0.12 8.22
C VAL A 41 33.03 1.39 7.41
N VAL A 42 32.42 2.41 8.04
CA VAL A 42 32.37 3.79 7.51
C VAL A 42 33.77 4.40 7.66
N ASP A 43 34.51 4.58 6.55
CA ASP A 43 35.86 5.16 6.59
C ASP A 43 35.83 6.70 6.69
N PRO A 44 36.27 7.32 7.81
CA PRO A 44 36.18 8.76 8.03
C PRO A 44 37.39 9.50 7.43
N VAL A 45 37.63 9.34 6.13
CA VAL A 45 38.86 9.82 5.46
C VAL A 45 39.11 11.32 5.63
N GLU A 46 38.05 12.15 5.70
CA GLU A 46 38.17 13.61 5.92
C GLU A 46 37.67 14.12 7.27
N SER A 47 37.03 13.30 8.10
CA SER A 47 36.20 13.78 9.22
C SER A 47 36.71 13.40 10.62
N ARG A 48 38.02 13.53 10.88
CA ARG A 48 38.65 13.35 12.22
C ARG A 48 38.14 14.30 13.34
N LYS A 49 37.07 15.06 13.10
CA LYS A 49 36.33 15.89 14.07
C LYS A 49 34.81 15.68 14.05
N LYS A 50 34.24 14.86 13.15
CA LYS A 50 32.81 14.51 13.19
C LYS A 50 32.61 13.27 14.06
N LYS A 51 31.44 13.23 14.72
CA LYS A 51 31.04 12.18 15.67
C LYS A 51 31.07 10.82 14.96
N GLN A 52 31.84 9.86 15.48
CA GLN A 52 31.78 8.46 15.04
C GLN A 52 30.37 7.93 15.32
N SER A 53 29.80 7.13 14.41
CA SER A 53 28.45 6.61 14.65
C SER A 53 28.41 5.74 15.91
N ASP A 54 27.33 5.87 16.68
CA ASP A 54 27.11 5.08 17.89
C ASP A 54 26.71 3.61 17.57
N ILE A 55 26.39 3.28 16.30
CA ILE A 55 26.04 1.92 15.83
C ILE A 55 27.25 0.98 15.96
N VAL A 56 27.03 -0.21 16.53
CA VAL A 56 28.06 -1.25 16.76
C VAL A 56 27.69 -2.65 16.31
N THR A 57 26.44 -2.91 15.91
CA THR A 57 26.10 -4.16 15.18
C THR A 57 26.49 -4.04 13.71
N ALA A 58 26.53 -5.15 12.99
CA ALA A 58 26.43 -5.09 11.53
C ALA A 58 25.14 -4.32 11.16
N ALA A 59 25.26 -3.41 10.21
CA ALA A 59 24.22 -2.46 9.84
C ALA A 59 23.70 -2.76 8.42
N ALA A 60 22.39 -2.59 8.22
CA ALA A 60 21.75 -2.70 6.93
C ALA A 60 21.72 -1.34 6.22
N ALA A 61 21.92 -1.33 4.91
CA ALA A 61 21.70 -0.16 4.07
C ALA A 61 20.38 -0.30 3.31
N LEU A 62 19.50 0.70 3.41
CA LEU A 62 18.23 0.77 2.68
C LEU A 62 17.85 2.25 2.50
N ASP A 63 17.48 2.63 1.27
CA ASP A 63 17.03 3.97 0.88
C ASP A 63 17.92 5.13 1.38
N GLY A 64 19.24 4.98 1.15
CA GLY A 64 20.25 5.97 1.55
C GLY A 64 20.49 6.10 3.06
N LYS A 65 19.93 5.20 3.86
CA LYS A 65 20.01 5.19 5.33
C LYS A 65 20.68 3.89 5.81
N LEU A 66 21.42 4.00 6.91
CA LEU A 66 22.03 2.87 7.61
C LEU A 66 21.27 2.56 8.90
N TYR A 67 20.96 1.29 9.14
CA TYR A 67 20.18 0.82 10.29
C TYR A 67 20.95 -0.21 11.11
N GLY A 68 21.04 0.00 12.42
CA GLY A 68 21.72 -0.93 13.33
C GLY A 68 21.65 -0.48 14.79
N PHE A 69 22.06 -1.33 15.73
CA PHE A 69 21.98 -1.03 17.15
C PHE A 69 23.27 -0.41 17.69
N ASP A 70 23.11 0.52 18.64
CA ASP A 70 24.22 1.05 19.41
C ASP A 70 24.63 0.16 20.60
N ARG A 71 25.68 0.57 21.32
CA ARG A 71 26.18 -0.14 22.53
C ARG A 71 25.16 -0.30 23.66
N ARG A 72 24.05 0.44 23.63
CA ARG A 72 22.96 0.35 24.61
C ARG A 72 21.85 -0.61 24.15
N GLY A 73 21.91 -1.07 22.90
CA GLY A 73 20.85 -1.84 22.25
C GLY A 73 19.71 -0.96 21.71
N THR A 74 19.95 0.34 21.51
CA THR A 74 19.00 1.23 20.83
C THR A 74 19.20 1.12 19.32
N LEU A 75 18.13 0.81 18.58
CA LEU A 75 18.12 0.82 17.13
C LEU A 75 18.25 2.26 16.63
N ARG A 76 19.23 2.52 15.77
CA ARG A 76 19.48 3.82 15.14
C ARG A 76 19.36 3.74 13.63
N MET A 77 18.90 4.84 13.06
CA MET A 77 19.03 5.21 11.67
C MET A 77 20.10 6.29 11.54
N LEU A 78 21.02 6.15 10.59
CA LEU A 78 22.00 7.16 10.20
C LEU A 78 21.76 7.54 8.74
N THR A 79 21.51 8.83 8.47
CA THR A 79 21.27 9.34 7.10
C THR A 79 22.58 9.65 6.36
N ALA A 80 22.49 9.85 5.04
CA ALA A 80 23.60 10.31 4.20
C ALA A 80 24.31 11.57 4.74
N GLU A 81 23.57 12.49 5.36
CA GLU A 81 24.09 13.75 5.94
C GLU A 81 24.75 13.55 7.33
N LEU A 82 24.91 12.30 7.77
CA LEU A 82 25.37 11.90 9.10
C LEU A 82 24.46 12.33 10.25
N LYS A 83 23.15 12.55 9.99
CA LYS A 83 22.15 12.76 11.05
C LYS A 83 21.77 11.39 11.63
N GLU A 84 22.04 11.18 12.92
CA GLU A 84 21.53 10.02 13.66
C GLU A 84 20.12 10.28 14.21
N ARG A 85 19.23 9.29 14.11
CA ARG A 85 17.94 9.23 14.80
C ARG A 85 17.80 7.88 15.49
N ALA A 86 17.46 7.88 16.77
CA ALA A 86 17.00 6.66 17.44
C ALA A 86 15.60 6.29 16.92
N LEU A 87 15.41 5.03 16.52
CA LEU A 87 14.11 4.51 16.08
C LEU A 87 13.38 3.80 17.22
N THR A 88 14.10 2.99 18.00
CA THR A 88 13.57 2.35 19.20
C THR A 88 14.70 2.06 20.20
N GLU A 89 14.42 2.18 21.50
CA GLU A 89 15.37 1.87 22.58
C GLU A 89 15.32 0.37 22.96
N ARG A 90 16.35 -0.12 23.64
CA ARG A 90 16.41 -1.54 24.05
C ARG A 90 15.22 -1.99 24.91
N GLY A 91 14.66 -1.09 25.71
CA GLY A 91 13.48 -1.36 26.54
C GLY A 91 12.15 -1.28 25.78
N THR A 92 12.19 -0.95 24.49
CA THR A 92 11.03 -0.65 23.64
C THR A 92 11.11 -1.43 22.32
N LEU A 93 11.85 -2.55 22.33
CA LEU A 93 11.79 -3.53 21.24
C LEU A 93 10.47 -4.30 21.36
N PRO A 94 9.93 -4.84 20.23
CA PRO A 94 8.76 -5.72 20.26
C PRO A 94 8.93 -6.89 21.26
N GLN A 95 7.83 -7.41 21.81
CA GLN A 95 7.92 -8.46 22.84
C GLN A 95 8.62 -9.72 22.28
N GLY A 96 9.73 -10.14 22.89
CA GLY A 96 10.55 -11.27 22.43
C GLY A 96 11.64 -10.91 21.41
N ALA A 97 11.70 -9.65 20.97
CA ALA A 97 12.76 -9.15 20.09
C ALA A 97 14.09 -9.00 20.83
N ARG A 98 15.17 -9.35 20.14
CA ARG A 98 16.56 -9.23 20.59
C ARG A 98 17.32 -8.38 19.58
N ALA A 99 18.13 -7.46 20.08
CA ALA A 99 19.05 -6.70 19.24
C ALA A 99 20.09 -7.64 18.62
N GLY A 100 20.40 -7.45 17.34
CA GLY A 100 21.35 -8.27 16.61
C GLY A 100 21.74 -7.62 15.27
N PRO A 101 22.57 -8.31 14.47
CA PRO A 101 22.93 -7.89 13.11
C PRO A 101 21.71 -7.55 12.25
N ALA A 102 21.85 -6.48 11.46
CA ALA A 102 20.79 -5.98 10.60
C ALA A 102 21.01 -6.34 9.12
N THR A 103 19.93 -6.66 8.41
CA THR A 103 19.90 -6.87 6.95
C THR A 103 18.64 -6.25 6.36
N ALA A 104 18.61 -5.92 5.06
CA ALA A 104 17.48 -5.26 4.43
C ALA A 104 17.13 -5.83 3.06
N SER A 105 15.84 -5.76 2.70
CA SER A 105 15.31 -5.97 1.35
C SER A 105 13.96 -5.27 1.22
N GLN A 106 13.67 -4.66 0.07
CA GLN A 106 12.33 -4.19 -0.34
C GLN A 106 11.55 -3.43 0.76
N GLY A 107 12.14 -2.38 1.34
CA GLY A 107 11.49 -1.57 2.39
C GLY A 107 11.52 -2.19 3.80
N VAL A 108 11.91 -3.47 3.95
CA VAL A 108 11.97 -4.20 5.23
C VAL A 108 13.40 -4.35 5.72
N VAL A 109 13.61 -4.21 7.03
CA VAL A 109 14.89 -4.46 7.70
C VAL A 109 14.70 -5.51 8.81
N CYS A 110 15.49 -6.59 8.76
CA CYS A 110 15.58 -7.60 9.83
C CYS A 110 16.64 -7.20 10.84
N PHE A 111 16.45 -7.57 12.11
CA PHE A 111 17.24 -7.12 13.26
C PHE A 111 17.40 -8.25 14.28
N GLY A 112 18.47 -9.07 14.20
CA GLY A 112 18.54 -10.24 15.07
C GLY A 112 17.39 -11.21 14.76
N ASN A 113 16.38 -11.33 15.66
CA ASN A 113 15.26 -12.28 15.54
C ASN A 113 13.88 -11.68 15.18
N TRP A 114 13.83 -10.49 14.60
CA TRP A 114 12.59 -9.79 14.22
C TRP A 114 12.80 -8.89 13.00
N ALA A 115 11.73 -8.36 12.40
CA ALA A 115 11.82 -7.42 11.28
C ALA A 115 10.83 -6.25 11.33
N MET A 116 11.17 -5.17 10.63
CA MET A 116 10.41 -3.93 10.52
C MET A 116 10.27 -3.48 9.06
N GLU A 117 9.05 -3.19 8.62
CA GLU A 117 8.79 -2.35 7.44
C GLU A 117 9.14 -0.89 7.78
N MET A 118 10.04 -0.28 7.00
CA MET A 118 10.66 0.99 7.36
C MET A 118 9.79 2.22 7.07
N GLU A 119 8.86 2.14 6.13
CA GLU A 119 7.97 3.26 5.78
C GLU A 119 6.98 3.53 6.93
N THR A 120 6.32 2.49 7.41
CA THR A 120 5.32 2.54 8.48
C THR A 120 5.93 2.40 9.87
N GLY A 121 7.16 1.89 9.96
CA GLY A 121 7.76 1.40 11.19
C GLY A 121 7.10 0.11 11.71
N ARG A 122 6.48 -0.72 10.87
CA ARG A 122 5.69 -1.88 11.32
C ARG A 122 6.55 -3.12 11.60
N THR A 123 6.48 -3.69 12.81
CA THR A 123 6.96 -5.05 13.13
C THR A 123 6.22 -6.05 12.25
N MET A 124 6.93 -6.69 11.33
CA MET A 124 6.33 -7.73 10.49
C MET A 124 6.12 -9.01 11.31
N TRP A 125 7.15 -9.40 12.07
CA TRP A 125 7.16 -10.60 12.91
C TRP A 125 8.28 -10.52 13.97
N VAL A 126 8.13 -11.33 15.02
CA VAL A 126 9.14 -11.57 16.06
C VAL A 126 9.20 -13.08 16.30
N LEU A 127 10.41 -13.62 16.33
CA LEU A 127 10.63 -15.07 16.51
C LEU A 127 11.41 -15.29 17.82
N PRO A 128 10.73 -15.29 18.99
CA PRO A 128 11.38 -15.28 20.30
C PRO A 128 12.26 -16.52 20.52
N ASP A 129 11.75 -17.70 20.13
CA ASP A 129 12.38 -19.00 20.36
C ASP A 129 13.53 -19.35 19.41
N LEU A 130 13.94 -18.41 18.54
CA LEU A 130 15.16 -18.61 17.76
C LEU A 130 16.38 -18.75 18.69
N PRO A 131 17.39 -19.56 18.32
CA PRO A 131 18.68 -19.54 19.00
C PRO A 131 19.32 -18.14 18.95
N GLU A 132 20.49 -17.96 19.58
CA GLU A 132 21.35 -16.83 19.20
C GLU A 132 21.91 -17.08 17.80
N ILE A 133 21.80 -16.07 16.94
CA ILE A 133 21.89 -16.22 15.49
C ILE A 133 22.74 -15.11 14.89
N GLU A 134 23.56 -15.45 13.88
CA GLU A 134 24.50 -14.50 13.29
C GLU A 134 23.81 -13.51 12.35
N THR A 135 22.82 -13.96 11.57
CA THR A 135 22.01 -13.08 10.72
C THR A 135 20.68 -13.74 10.33
N LEU A 136 19.60 -12.95 10.38
CA LEU A 136 18.43 -13.14 9.53
C LEU A 136 18.59 -12.31 8.26
N THR A 137 18.08 -12.81 7.13
CA THR A 137 18.04 -12.10 5.84
C THR A 137 16.62 -12.20 5.28
N PRO A 138 15.91 -11.08 5.02
CA PRO A 138 14.63 -11.12 4.34
C PRO A 138 14.86 -11.52 2.88
N VAL A 139 14.10 -12.50 2.38
CA VAL A 139 14.30 -13.07 1.03
C VAL A 139 13.09 -12.94 0.10
N ALA A 140 11.91 -12.77 0.66
CA ALA A 140 10.66 -12.40 -0.01
C ALA A 140 9.68 -11.91 1.07
N ASP A 141 8.56 -11.30 0.66
CA ASP A 141 7.47 -10.92 1.57
C ASP A 141 7.12 -12.09 2.51
N GLY A 142 7.07 -11.86 3.82
CA GLY A 142 6.74 -12.89 4.81
C GLY A 142 7.71 -14.08 4.92
N PHE A 143 8.90 -14.02 4.29
CA PHE A 143 9.92 -15.08 4.33
C PHE A 143 11.31 -14.58 4.74
N VAL A 144 11.98 -15.38 5.56
CA VAL A 144 13.27 -15.05 6.18
C VAL A 144 14.22 -16.24 6.09
N LEU A 145 15.45 -16.03 5.63
CA LEU A 145 16.51 -17.00 5.81
C LEU A 145 17.30 -16.73 7.09
N LEU A 146 17.61 -17.81 7.79
CA LEU A 146 18.40 -17.86 9.00
C LEU A 146 19.65 -18.72 8.80
N GLY A 147 20.84 -18.21 9.16
CA GLY A 147 22.03 -19.02 9.36
C GLY A 147 22.08 -19.61 10.79
N ALA A 148 22.00 -20.93 10.91
CA ALA A 148 22.11 -21.67 12.17
C ALA A 148 23.32 -22.64 12.11
N GLY A 149 24.52 -22.14 12.40
CA GLY A 149 25.76 -22.90 12.28
C GLY A 149 26.05 -23.27 10.82
N SER A 150 25.94 -24.57 10.49
CA SER A 150 26.10 -25.07 9.11
C SER A 150 24.79 -25.16 8.31
N GLU A 151 23.65 -24.84 8.91
CA GLU A 151 22.33 -24.98 8.30
C GLU A 151 21.74 -23.62 7.91
N LEU A 152 20.99 -23.59 6.80
CA LEU A 152 20.14 -22.47 6.42
C LEU A 152 18.68 -22.86 6.63
N ILE A 153 18.02 -22.16 7.54
CA ILE A 153 16.62 -22.39 7.91
C ILE A 153 15.78 -21.29 7.26
N CYS A 154 14.78 -21.65 6.47
CA CYS A 154 13.77 -20.69 6.00
C CYS A 154 12.61 -20.64 6.99
N ILE A 155 12.13 -19.45 7.31
CA ILE A 155 11.02 -19.21 8.23
C ILE A 155 9.99 -18.36 7.51
N ALA A 156 8.74 -18.82 7.54
CA ALA A 156 7.59 -18.14 6.96
C ALA A 156 6.69 -17.59 8.09
N GLU A 157 5.92 -16.54 7.79
CA GLU A 157 4.84 -16.08 8.68
C GLU A 157 3.81 -17.21 8.93
N PRO A 158 3.53 -17.60 10.19
CA PRO A 158 2.63 -18.73 10.49
C PRO A 158 1.23 -18.57 9.89
N ASP A 159 0.66 -17.37 9.95
CA ASP A 159 -0.67 -17.07 9.43
C ASP A 159 -0.73 -17.18 7.90
N ARG A 160 0.41 -17.08 7.19
CA ARG A 160 0.46 -17.23 5.73
C ARG A 160 0.36 -18.69 5.30
N ILE A 161 0.85 -19.62 6.12
CA ILE A 161 0.68 -21.06 5.94
C ILE A 161 -0.80 -21.45 6.10
N VAL A 162 -1.55 -20.75 6.96
CA VAL A 162 -2.99 -20.95 7.16
C VAL A 162 -3.84 -20.21 6.11
N ALA A 163 -3.44 -18.99 5.70
CA ALA A 163 -4.15 -18.20 4.70
C ALA A 163 -4.09 -18.80 3.28
N ALA A 164 -3.08 -19.64 2.99
CA ALA A 164 -3.05 -20.48 1.79
C ALA A 164 -4.14 -21.57 1.78
N GLY A 165 -4.84 -21.80 2.89
CA GLY A 165 -5.82 -22.89 3.05
C GLY A 165 -7.24 -22.60 2.54
N ASP A 166 -7.74 -21.36 2.67
CA ASP A 166 -9.16 -21.04 2.42
C ASP A 166 -9.40 -19.74 1.63
N ALA A 167 -8.34 -19.10 1.11
CA ALA A 167 -8.49 -18.11 0.05
C ALA A 167 -8.80 -18.81 -1.29
N SER A 168 -10.01 -19.39 -1.38
CA SER A 168 -10.61 -19.83 -2.64
C SER A 168 -11.02 -18.62 -3.51
N ALA A 169 -10.01 -17.85 -3.93
CA ALA A 169 -9.94 -17.62 -5.36
C ALA A 169 -9.90 -19.03 -5.96
N ASP A 170 -10.98 -19.41 -6.64
CA ASP A 170 -11.06 -20.72 -7.31
C ASP A 170 -9.73 -20.96 -8.03
N ALA A 171 -9.11 -22.12 -7.79
CA ALA A 171 -8.03 -22.63 -8.64
C ALA A 171 -8.61 -23.09 -10.01
N GLY A 172 -9.54 -22.28 -10.53
CA GLY A 172 -10.31 -22.41 -11.75
C GLY A 172 -9.41 -22.18 -12.94
N SER A 173 -8.65 -23.24 -13.24
CA SER A 173 -7.60 -23.32 -14.26
C SER A 173 -6.29 -22.61 -13.90
N GLU A 174 -5.20 -23.38 -13.98
CA GLU A 174 -3.83 -22.88 -14.12
C GLU A 174 -3.60 -22.18 -15.49
N GLN A 175 -4.64 -22.10 -16.32
CA GLN A 175 -4.60 -21.45 -17.62
C GLN A 175 -4.81 -19.95 -17.42
N ALA A 176 -3.71 -19.22 -17.22
CA ALA A 176 -3.74 -17.77 -17.24
C ALA A 176 -4.43 -17.26 -18.53
N PRO A 177 -5.22 -16.18 -18.47
CA PRO A 177 -6.13 -15.80 -19.54
C PRO A 177 -5.40 -15.62 -20.88
N GLU A 178 -6.09 -16.00 -21.97
CA GLU A 178 -5.61 -15.73 -23.32
C GLU A 178 -5.72 -14.23 -23.62
N PRO A 179 -4.85 -13.66 -24.48
CA PRO A 179 -5.00 -12.29 -24.96
C PRO A 179 -6.42 -12.06 -25.50
N PRO A 180 -7.11 -10.98 -25.11
CA PRO A 180 -8.48 -10.73 -25.54
C PRO A 180 -8.54 -10.55 -27.06
N ALA A 181 -8.99 -11.60 -27.74
CA ALA A 181 -9.29 -11.56 -29.16
C ALA A 181 -10.36 -10.49 -29.45
N ASP A 182 -10.39 -9.96 -30.67
CA ASP A 182 -11.48 -9.06 -31.10
C ASP A 182 -12.84 -9.77 -31.10
N GLY A 183 -13.93 -8.98 -30.99
CA GLY A 183 -15.28 -9.42 -31.33
C GLY A 183 -16.19 -9.67 -30.14
N ASP A 184 -17.45 -10.01 -30.45
CA ASP A 184 -18.58 -9.82 -29.54
C ASP A 184 -18.47 -10.53 -28.19
N GLY A 185 -18.67 -9.77 -27.12
CA GLY A 185 -18.53 -10.24 -25.74
C GLY A 185 -18.14 -9.13 -24.77
N VAL A 186 -17.82 -9.53 -23.55
CA VAL A 186 -17.38 -8.65 -22.46
C VAL A 186 -16.05 -9.14 -21.90
N LEU A 187 -15.05 -8.26 -21.85
CA LEU A 187 -13.80 -8.47 -21.13
C LEU A 187 -13.93 -7.90 -19.72
N LEU A 188 -13.57 -8.70 -18.71
CA LEU A 188 -13.57 -8.29 -17.31
C LEU A 188 -12.20 -7.79 -16.88
N ALA A 189 -12.14 -7.01 -15.80
CA ALA A 189 -10.90 -6.57 -15.16
C ALA A 189 -10.03 -7.74 -14.66
N SER A 190 -10.60 -8.94 -14.51
CA SER A 190 -9.86 -10.19 -14.26
C SER A 190 -9.06 -10.69 -15.46
N GLY A 191 -9.36 -10.22 -16.68
CA GLY A 191 -8.84 -10.76 -17.94
C GLY A 191 -9.72 -11.86 -18.56
N GLU A 192 -10.80 -12.31 -17.90
CA GLU A 192 -11.76 -13.23 -18.50
C GLU A 192 -12.54 -12.54 -19.63
N LYS A 193 -12.54 -13.14 -20.83
CA LYS A 193 -13.43 -12.73 -21.93
C LYS A 193 -14.64 -13.65 -22.02
N LEU A 194 -15.81 -13.10 -21.72
CA LEU A 194 -17.10 -13.75 -21.89
C LEU A 194 -17.63 -13.49 -23.31
N VAL A 195 -17.40 -14.43 -24.21
CA VAL A 195 -17.83 -14.36 -25.62
C VAL A 195 -19.34 -14.61 -25.71
N GLY A 196 -20.10 -13.65 -26.25
CA GLY A 196 -21.54 -13.76 -26.42
C GLY A 196 -22.27 -12.41 -26.44
N PRO A 197 -23.56 -12.37 -26.79
CA PRO A 197 -24.35 -11.15 -26.70
C PRO A 197 -24.50 -10.73 -25.23
N PHE A 198 -24.40 -9.42 -24.98
CA PHE A 198 -24.70 -8.82 -23.68
C PHE A 198 -25.72 -7.68 -23.81
N ASP A 199 -26.41 -7.44 -22.69
CA ASP A 199 -27.27 -6.28 -22.46
C ASP A 199 -26.80 -5.57 -21.17
N VAL A 200 -27.04 -4.26 -21.07
CA VAL A 200 -26.69 -3.45 -19.89
C VAL A 200 -27.98 -2.89 -19.28
N ASP A 201 -28.21 -3.14 -18.00
CA ASP A 201 -29.33 -2.58 -17.23
C ASP A 201 -28.80 -1.94 -15.94
N GLY A 202 -28.77 -0.60 -15.92
CA GLY A 202 -28.20 0.17 -14.82
C GLY A 202 -26.72 -0.14 -14.58
N ASP A 203 -26.41 -0.63 -13.37
CA ASP A 203 -25.06 -0.99 -12.93
C ASP A 203 -24.73 -2.48 -13.19
N THR A 204 -25.60 -3.22 -13.89
CA THR A 204 -25.46 -4.65 -14.19
C THR A 204 -25.34 -4.89 -15.69
N VAL A 205 -24.43 -5.78 -16.08
CA VAL A 205 -24.23 -6.28 -17.43
C VAL A 205 -24.60 -7.77 -17.43
N THR A 206 -25.59 -8.14 -18.24
CA THR A 206 -25.99 -9.55 -18.41
C THR A 206 -25.37 -10.08 -19.69
N VAL A 207 -24.37 -10.95 -19.57
CA VAL A 207 -23.72 -11.62 -20.70
C VAL A 207 -24.33 -13.01 -20.88
N ARG A 208 -24.53 -13.46 -22.12
CA ARG A 208 -25.07 -14.81 -22.41
C ARG A 208 -24.09 -15.63 -23.27
N PRO A 209 -23.05 -16.25 -22.69
CA PRO A 209 -22.09 -17.08 -23.45
C PRO A 209 -22.73 -18.32 -24.09
N GLY A 210 -23.79 -18.84 -23.47
CA GLY A 210 -24.62 -19.92 -24.01
C GLY A 210 -26.09 -19.52 -24.04
N LYS A 211 -26.91 -20.34 -24.70
CA LYS A 211 -28.38 -20.13 -24.75
C LYS A 211 -29.01 -20.11 -23.35
N ASP A 212 -28.49 -20.93 -22.46
CA ASP A 212 -29.01 -21.17 -21.11
C ASP A 212 -27.95 -20.85 -20.01
N ASP A 213 -26.83 -20.21 -20.37
CA ASP A 213 -25.82 -19.67 -19.45
C ASP A 213 -25.86 -18.13 -19.54
N ALA A 214 -26.45 -17.50 -18.53
CA ALA A 214 -26.52 -16.05 -18.40
C ALA A 214 -25.81 -15.64 -17.11
N ARG A 215 -24.83 -14.73 -17.22
CA ARG A 215 -24.03 -14.22 -16.10
C ARG A 215 -24.35 -12.76 -15.88
N GLU A 216 -24.70 -12.40 -14.66
CA GLU A 216 -24.84 -11.01 -14.21
C GLU A 216 -23.52 -10.53 -13.62
N ILE A 217 -23.09 -9.34 -14.04
CA ILE A 217 -21.76 -8.79 -13.76
C ILE A 217 -21.93 -7.32 -13.42
N SER A 218 -21.21 -6.80 -12.43
CA SER A 218 -21.26 -5.37 -12.16
C SER A 218 -20.50 -4.60 -13.26
N VAL A 219 -21.07 -3.49 -13.72
CA VAL A 219 -20.46 -2.63 -14.77
C VAL A 219 -19.06 -2.14 -14.37
N ASP A 220 -18.78 -2.07 -13.06
CA ASP A 220 -17.50 -1.66 -12.51
C ASP A 220 -16.39 -2.71 -12.67
N ASP A 221 -16.76 -3.96 -12.95
CA ASP A 221 -15.83 -5.07 -13.18
C ASP A 221 -15.54 -5.27 -14.68
N VAL A 222 -16.25 -4.54 -15.55
CA VAL A 222 -16.06 -4.59 -17.00
C VAL A 222 -14.89 -3.71 -17.42
N ALA A 223 -13.97 -4.27 -18.21
CA ALA A 223 -12.93 -3.53 -18.92
C ALA A 223 -13.45 -3.01 -20.27
N ILE A 224 -14.11 -3.87 -21.06
CA ILE A 224 -14.72 -3.48 -22.33
C ILE A 224 -15.88 -4.42 -22.70
N GLY A 225 -16.91 -3.90 -23.37
CA GLY A 225 -17.94 -4.71 -24.03
C GLY A 225 -17.98 -4.38 -25.53
N GLU A 226 -17.85 -5.39 -26.37
CA GLU A 226 -17.83 -5.26 -27.84
C GLU A 226 -19.05 -5.91 -28.51
N LYS A 227 -19.59 -5.26 -29.55
CA LYS A 227 -20.76 -5.70 -30.30
C LYS A 227 -20.63 -5.32 -31.77
N GLY A 228 -20.70 -6.29 -32.67
CA GLY A 228 -20.41 -6.11 -34.10
C GLY A 228 -19.00 -5.56 -34.37
N GLY A 229 -18.01 -5.94 -33.57
CA GLY A 229 -16.63 -5.42 -33.67
C GLY A 229 -16.48 -3.93 -33.34
N LYS A 230 -17.38 -3.37 -32.52
CA LYS A 230 -17.30 -2.00 -31.99
C LYS A 230 -17.44 -2.02 -30.48
N VAL A 231 -16.78 -1.08 -29.83
CA VAL A 231 -16.91 -0.85 -28.38
C VAL A 231 -18.29 -0.24 -28.09
N ASP A 232 -19.18 -1.03 -27.49
CA ASP A 232 -20.55 -0.66 -27.13
C ASP A 232 -20.65 -0.29 -25.63
N LEU A 233 -19.78 -0.88 -24.80
CA LEU A 233 -19.58 -0.52 -23.39
C LEU A 233 -18.09 -0.25 -23.11
N ARG A 234 -17.78 0.89 -22.50
CA ARG A 234 -16.41 1.28 -22.09
C ARG A 234 -16.29 1.18 -20.58
N GLY A 235 -15.31 0.42 -20.10
CA GLY A 235 -14.88 0.42 -18.70
C GLY A 235 -13.89 1.54 -18.41
N GLU A 236 -13.45 1.62 -17.15
CA GLU A 236 -12.39 2.54 -16.72
C GLU A 236 -11.00 2.07 -17.21
N GLN A 237 -10.06 3.00 -17.40
CA GLN A 237 -8.71 2.65 -17.87
C GLN A 237 -7.99 1.66 -16.92
N GLN A 238 -8.27 1.73 -15.61
CA GLN A 238 -7.74 0.79 -14.62
C GLN A 238 -8.19 -0.65 -14.87
N ASN A 239 -9.42 -0.86 -15.36
CA ASN A 239 -9.99 -2.18 -15.61
C ASN A 239 -9.35 -2.81 -16.84
N VAL A 240 -9.11 -2.01 -17.89
CA VAL A 240 -8.37 -2.43 -19.09
C VAL A 240 -6.91 -2.73 -18.76
N LEU A 241 -6.28 -1.91 -17.91
CA LEU A 241 -4.92 -2.15 -17.43
C LEU A 241 -4.84 -3.47 -16.64
N ALA A 242 -5.72 -3.69 -15.66
CA ALA A 242 -5.75 -4.91 -14.85
C ALA A 242 -5.99 -6.17 -15.70
N ALA A 243 -6.93 -6.12 -16.65
CA ALA A 243 -7.23 -7.22 -17.56
C ALA A 243 -5.98 -7.63 -18.37
N TRP A 244 -5.24 -6.65 -18.91
CA TRP A 244 -4.02 -6.91 -19.65
C TRP A 244 -2.83 -7.30 -18.78
N GLN A 245 -2.72 -6.79 -17.55
CA GLN A 245 -1.71 -7.22 -16.59
C GLN A 245 -1.84 -8.72 -16.30
N ASN A 246 -3.04 -9.20 -15.96
CA ASN A 246 -3.29 -10.62 -15.67
C ASN A 246 -2.98 -11.53 -16.88
N VAL A 247 -3.28 -11.07 -18.10
CA VAL A 247 -2.91 -11.77 -19.34
C VAL A 247 -1.39 -11.82 -19.52
N LEU A 248 -0.71 -10.67 -19.42
CA LEU A 248 0.72 -10.54 -19.70
C LEU A 248 1.57 -11.27 -18.65
N ASP A 249 1.22 -11.13 -17.37
CA ASP A 249 1.79 -11.93 -16.28
C ASP A 249 1.70 -13.42 -16.59
N GLY A 250 0.52 -13.88 -17.02
CA GLY A 250 0.32 -15.25 -17.49
C GLY A 250 1.19 -15.67 -18.68
N VAL A 251 1.40 -14.78 -19.65
CA VAL A 251 2.29 -15.02 -20.80
C VAL A 251 3.75 -15.11 -20.36
N PHE A 252 4.23 -14.19 -19.50
CA PHE A 252 5.58 -14.22 -18.95
C PHE A 252 5.82 -15.46 -18.10
N VAL A 253 4.94 -15.78 -17.14
CA VAL A 253 5.07 -16.95 -16.28
C VAL A 253 5.18 -18.22 -17.12
N ARG A 254 4.28 -18.49 -18.08
CA ARG A 254 4.36 -19.67 -18.96
C ARG A 254 5.67 -19.74 -19.75
N GLY A 255 6.13 -18.62 -20.31
CA GLY A 255 7.41 -18.58 -21.02
C GLY A 255 8.62 -18.88 -20.13
N LEU A 256 8.58 -18.43 -18.87
CA LEU A 256 9.63 -18.67 -17.87
C LEU A 256 9.56 -20.10 -17.30
N GLN A 257 8.37 -20.72 -17.22
CA GLN A 257 8.19 -22.13 -16.83
C GLN A 257 8.90 -23.09 -17.78
N ASP A 258 8.78 -22.89 -19.10
CA ASP A 258 9.49 -23.68 -20.12
C ASP A 258 11.01 -23.52 -20.00
N ALA A 259 11.50 -22.29 -19.82
CA ALA A 259 12.91 -22.01 -19.60
C ALA A 259 13.42 -22.65 -18.29
N PHE A 260 12.64 -22.57 -17.22
CA PHE A 260 12.93 -23.19 -15.92
C PHE A 260 13.03 -24.71 -16.06
N GLY A 261 12.10 -25.35 -16.76
CA GLY A 261 12.14 -26.79 -17.04
C GLY A 261 13.44 -27.20 -17.74
N ALA A 262 13.86 -26.45 -18.76
CA ALA A 262 15.11 -26.68 -19.47
C ALA A 262 16.36 -26.49 -18.57
N TYR A 263 16.39 -25.41 -17.79
CA TYR A 263 17.51 -25.06 -16.91
C TYR A 263 17.65 -26.06 -15.75
N ARG A 264 16.53 -26.43 -15.12
CA ARG A 264 16.43 -27.45 -14.07
C ARG A 264 16.96 -28.80 -14.53
N ASN A 265 16.58 -29.24 -15.74
CA ASN A 265 17.01 -30.52 -16.30
C ASN A 265 18.52 -30.59 -16.57
N GLU A 266 19.14 -29.47 -16.94
CA GLU A 266 20.59 -29.34 -17.10
C GLU A 266 21.33 -28.92 -15.82
N ARG A 267 20.61 -28.84 -14.69
CA ARG A 267 21.13 -28.49 -13.35
C ARG A 267 21.80 -27.11 -13.31
N LEU A 268 21.20 -26.11 -13.95
CA LEU A 268 21.55 -24.68 -13.84
C LEU A 268 20.80 -24.06 -12.66
N LEU A 269 21.26 -24.29 -11.43
CA LEU A 269 20.47 -24.02 -10.22
C LEU A 269 20.38 -22.54 -9.89
N SER A 270 21.47 -21.78 -10.03
CA SER A 270 21.46 -20.32 -9.87
C SER A 270 20.47 -19.66 -10.83
N ASP A 271 20.57 -20.00 -12.12
CA ASP A 271 19.67 -19.47 -13.15
C ASP A 271 18.21 -19.94 -12.94
N SER A 272 17.99 -21.17 -12.47
CA SER A 272 16.64 -21.67 -12.14
C SER A 272 16.01 -20.90 -10.97
N ARG A 273 16.78 -20.52 -9.94
CA ARG A 273 16.28 -19.68 -8.84
C ARG A 273 15.97 -18.26 -9.28
N ARG A 274 16.77 -17.69 -10.20
CA ARG A 274 16.44 -16.40 -10.83
C ARG A 274 15.10 -16.48 -11.55
N LEU A 275 14.87 -17.54 -12.35
CA LEU A 275 13.58 -17.71 -13.03
C LEU A 275 12.40 -17.84 -12.06
N ILE A 276 12.57 -18.47 -10.89
CA ILE A 276 11.55 -18.49 -9.83
C ILE A 276 11.26 -17.08 -9.29
N ALA A 277 12.30 -16.27 -9.06
CA ALA A 277 12.14 -14.87 -8.64
C ALA A 277 11.47 -14.01 -9.73
N ASP A 278 11.85 -14.20 -11.00
CA ASP A 278 11.23 -13.52 -12.14
C ASP A 278 9.75 -13.91 -12.28
N MET A 279 9.40 -15.20 -12.17
CA MET A 279 8.02 -15.68 -12.16
C MET A 279 7.20 -15.11 -10.99
N ARG A 280 7.80 -15.00 -9.79
CA ARG A 280 7.16 -14.36 -8.63
C ARG A 280 6.89 -12.87 -8.87
N ALA A 281 7.80 -12.16 -9.55
CA ALA A 281 7.60 -10.76 -9.94
C ALA A 281 6.54 -10.56 -11.04
N TYR A 282 6.14 -11.64 -11.72
CA TYR A 282 5.01 -11.72 -12.66
C TYR A 282 3.82 -12.49 -12.07
N GLY A 283 3.62 -12.45 -10.75
CA GLY A 283 2.38 -12.94 -10.12
C GLY A 283 2.16 -14.45 -10.14
N ALA A 284 3.17 -15.27 -10.40
CA ALA A 284 3.03 -16.73 -10.37
C ALA A 284 2.49 -17.24 -9.02
N GLY A 285 1.52 -18.17 -9.07
CA GLY A 285 0.88 -18.75 -7.89
C GLY A 285 1.86 -19.43 -6.93
N HIS A 286 1.63 -19.26 -5.63
CA HIS A 286 2.56 -19.67 -4.58
C HIS A 286 2.91 -21.17 -4.63
N SER A 287 1.91 -22.04 -4.86
CA SER A 287 2.06 -23.50 -4.94
C SER A 287 3.01 -23.96 -6.05
N ILE A 288 2.92 -23.35 -7.24
CA ILE A 288 3.82 -23.62 -8.37
C ILE A 288 5.25 -23.20 -8.02
N LEU A 289 5.42 -22.04 -7.36
CA LEU A 289 6.73 -21.58 -6.91
C LEU A 289 7.35 -22.52 -5.86
N GLU A 290 6.55 -23.02 -4.90
CA GLU A 290 6.99 -24.01 -3.91
C GLU A 290 7.39 -25.34 -4.55
N GLU A 291 6.60 -25.87 -5.50
CA GLU A 291 6.96 -27.08 -6.24
C GLU A 291 8.31 -26.90 -6.95
N TYR A 292 8.51 -25.73 -7.57
CA TYR A 292 9.74 -25.42 -8.29
C TYR A 292 10.95 -25.30 -7.36
N GLU A 293 10.82 -24.60 -6.23
CA GLU A 293 11.87 -24.50 -5.20
C GLU A 293 12.21 -25.88 -4.62
N ALA A 294 11.20 -26.69 -4.27
CA ALA A 294 11.37 -28.08 -3.83
C ALA A 294 12.07 -28.93 -4.90
N SER A 295 11.75 -28.73 -6.18
CA SER A 295 12.38 -29.45 -7.29
C SER A 295 13.87 -29.08 -7.49
N LEU A 296 14.39 -28.02 -6.87
CA LEU A 296 15.81 -27.67 -6.85
C LEU A 296 16.55 -28.16 -5.59
N ALA A 297 15.83 -28.57 -4.54
CA ALA A 297 16.41 -28.97 -3.26
C ALA A 297 17.35 -30.19 -3.39
N GLY A 298 18.43 -30.21 -2.61
CA GLY A 298 19.43 -31.30 -2.59
C GLY A 298 20.29 -31.45 -3.87
N LYS A 299 20.06 -30.66 -4.92
CA LYS A 299 20.85 -30.69 -6.15
C LYS A 299 22.09 -29.80 -6.04
N SER A 300 23.16 -30.17 -6.74
CA SER A 300 24.34 -29.30 -6.95
C SER A 300 24.44 -28.79 -8.39
N GLU A 301 25.05 -27.63 -8.55
CA GLU A 301 25.26 -26.91 -9.83
C GLU A 301 26.03 -27.77 -10.85
N ASN A 302 25.73 -27.60 -12.14
CA ASN A 302 26.43 -28.35 -13.20
C ASN A 302 27.88 -27.86 -13.35
N PRO A 303 28.91 -28.74 -13.35
CA PRO A 303 30.30 -28.30 -13.56
C PRO A 303 30.55 -27.65 -14.93
N ASN A 304 29.66 -27.84 -15.91
CA ASN A 304 29.69 -27.20 -17.23
C ASN A 304 28.63 -26.09 -17.38
N ALA A 305 28.22 -25.45 -16.28
CA ALA A 305 27.12 -24.48 -16.25
C ALA A 305 27.22 -23.42 -17.36
N ASP A 306 28.37 -22.80 -17.57
CA ASP A 306 28.52 -21.73 -18.57
C ASP A 306 28.30 -22.20 -20.02
N MET A 307 28.72 -23.41 -20.36
CA MET A 307 28.48 -24.01 -21.68
C MET A 307 26.98 -24.31 -21.86
N LYS A 308 26.33 -24.81 -20.81
CA LYS A 308 24.90 -25.12 -20.82
C LYS A 308 24.06 -23.84 -20.86
N ARG A 309 24.41 -22.80 -20.11
CA ARG A 309 23.78 -21.47 -20.15
C ARG A 309 23.85 -20.86 -21.54
N LYS A 310 25.02 -20.87 -22.21
CA LYS A 310 25.15 -20.42 -23.61
C LYS A 310 24.25 -21.17 -24.60
N ARG A 311 23.98 -22.46 -24.35
CA ARG A 311 23.13 -23.30 -25.20
C ARG A 311 21.64 -23.14 -24.91
N LEU A 312 21.25 -22.88 -23.66
CA LEU A 312 19.86 -22.75 -23.25
C LEU A 312 19.35 -21.30 -23.21
N GLY A 313 20.24 -20.31 -23.09
CA GLY A 313 19.90 -18.88 -23.11
C GLY A 313 18.99 -18.46 -24.26
N PRO A 314 19.19 -18.92 -25.51
CA PRO A 314 18.28 -18.64 -26.62
C PRO A 314 16.84 -19.13 -26.44
N ILE A 315 16.58 -20.07 -25.51
CA ILE A 315 15.21 -20.50 -25.16
C ILE A 315 14.54 -19.44 -24.29
N GLU A 316 15.24 -18.97 -23.24
CA GLU A 316 14.76 -17.90 -22.37
C GLU A 316 14.61 -16.58 -23.15
N GLU A 317 15.60 -16.21 -23.97
CA GLU A 317 15.57 -15.03 -24.83
C GLU A 317 14.38 -15.07 -25.80
N LYS A 318 14.11 -16.24 -26.41
CA LYS A 318 12.94 -16.43 -27.27
C LYS A 318 11.63 -16.29 -26.49
N ALA A 319 11.54 -16.83 -25.28
CA ALA A 319 10.34 -16.74 -24.44
C ALA A 319 10.05 -15.28 -24.04
N ARG A 320 11.06 -14.56 -23.52
CA ARG A 320 10.96 -13.13 -23.17
C ARG A 320 10.61 -12.28 -24.39
N LYS A 321 11.23 -12.54 -25.54
CA LYS A 321 10.92 -11.82 -26.78
C LYS A 321 9.46 -12.05 -27.22
N ALA A 322 8.97 -13.28 -27.16
CA ALA A 322 7.58 -13.58 -27.52
C ALA A 322 6.58 -12.92 -26.55
N ALA A 323 6.90 -12.86 -25.25
CA ALA A 323 6.11 -12.13 -24.27
C ALA A 323 6.13 -10.61 -24.53
N LEU A 324 7.29 -10.04 -24.86
CA LEU A 324 7.45 -8.63 -25.22
C LEU A 324 6.73 -8.27 -26.53
N GLU A 325 6.64 -9.19 -27.50
CA GLU A 325 5.81 -9.04 -28.70
C GLU A 325 4.31 -8.96 -28.33
N GLN A 326 3.85 -9.71 -27.31
CA GLN A 326 2.48 -9.57 -26.77
C GLN A 326 2.28 -8.25 -26.00
N VAL A 327 3.28 -7.75 -25.27
CA VAL A 327 3.21 -6.42 -24.61
C VAL A 327 2.96 -5.33 -25.64
N PHE A 328 3.69 -5.32 -26.76
CA PHE A 328 3.46 -4.31 -27.81
C PHE A 328 2.10 -4.48 -28.50
N ALA A 329 1.63 -5.72 -28.73
CA ALA A 329 0.29 -5.96 -29.24
C ALA A 329 -0.82 -5.47 -28.27
N ALA A 330 -0.64 -5.64 -26.96
CA ALA A 330 -1.55 -5.11 -25.93
C ALA A 330 -1.59 -3.57 -25.93
N ILE A 331 -0.43 -2.93 -26.07
CA ILE A 331 -0.29 -1.47 -26.19
C ILE A 331 -1.02 -0.95 -27.43
N GLU A 332 -0.84 -1.60 -28.60
CA GLU A 332 -1.55 -1.27 -29.84
C GLU A 332 -3.06 -1.46 -29.67
N TRP A 333 -3.52 -2.61 -29.17
CA TRP A 333 -4.93 -2.92 -28.90
C TRP A 333 -5.60 -1.88 -28.00
N CYS A 334 -4.90 -1.41 -26.95
CA CYS A 334 -5.38 -0.36 -26.05
C CYS A 334 -5.43 1.00 -26.75
N THR A 335 -4.44 1.29 -27.61
CA THR A 335 -4.36 2.54 -28.38
C THR A 335 -5.53 2.66 -29.35
N ASP A 336 -5.82 1.60 -30.12
CA ASP A 336 -6.90 1.53 -31.12
C ASP A 336 -8.31 1.68 -30.52
N ARG A 337 -8.42 1.54 -29.19
CA ARG A 337 -9.66 1.64 -28.42
C ARG A 337 -9.70 2.88 -27.52
N ASP A 338 -8.82 3.85 -27.73
CA ASP A 338 -8.67 5.10 -26.96
C ASP A 338 -8.24 4.94 -25.48
N TYR A 339 -7.77 3.75 -25.07
CA TYR A 339 -7.22 3.51 -23.72
C TYR A 339 -5.73 3.88 -23.63
N GLY A 340 -5.39 5.10 -24.06
CA GLY A 340 -4.01 5.56 -24.17
C GLY A 340 -3.23 5.58 -22.85
N GLY A 341 -3.91 5.74 -21.71
CA GLY A 341 -3.28 5.69 -20.38
C GLY A 341 -2.94 4.27 -19.95
N ALA A 342 -3.84 3.31 -20.16
CA ALA A 342 -3.54 1.89 -19.97
C ALA A 342 -2.39 1.45 -20.90
N ALA A 343 -2.43 1.85 -22.17
CA ALA A 343 -1.37 1.60 -23.14
C ALA A 343 -0.01 2.17 -22.68
N THR A 344 0.04 3.37 -22.11
CA THR A 344 1.28 3.94 -21.55
C THR A 344 1.72 3.21 -20.27
N ALA A 345 0.81 2.83 -19.36
CA ALA A 345 1.16 2.11 -18.15
C ALA A 345 1.75 0.71 -18.43
N LEU A 346 1.25 0.01 -19.46
CA LEU A 346 1.77 -1.29 -19.92
C LEU A 346 3.23 -1.24 -20.43
N LEU A 347 3.78 -0.06 -20.72
CA LEU A 347 5.22 0.08 -21.04
C LEU A 347 6.13 -0.31 -19.86
N GLU A 348 5.62 -0.47 -18.64
CA GLU A 348 6.41 -1.02 -17.52
C GLU A 348 6.97 -2.42 -17.80
N TYR A 349 6.22 -3.29 -18.49
CA TYR A 349 6.73 -4.60 -18.90
C TYR A 349 7.91 -4.45 -19.89
N ALA A 350 7.85 -3.46 -20.76
CA ALA A 350 8.94 -3.15 -21.69
C ALA A 350 10.18 -2.60 -20.95
N GLU A 351 10.00 -1.70 -19.96
CA GLU A 351 11.08 -1.21 -19.09
C GLU A 351 11.74 -2.36 -18.33
N ARG A 352 10.93 -3.24 -17.72
CA ARG A 352 11.39 -4.39 -16.92
C ARG A 352 12.20 -5.40 -17.73
N GLU A 353 11.81 -5.64 -18.99
CA GLU A 353 12.54 -6.50 -19.94
C GLU A 353 13.65 -5.77 -20.71
N GLY A 354 14.04 -4.56 -20.29
CA GLY A 354 15.23 -3.87 -20.80
C GLY A 354 15.07 -3.18 -22.15
N VAL A 355 13.85 -2.76 -22.51
CA VAL A 355 13.65 -1.89 -23.68
C VAL A 355 14.21 -0.50 -23.41
N GLU A 356 14.99 0.02 -24.35
CA GLU A 356 15.64 1.34 -24.26
C GLU A 356 14.66 2.46 -23.91
N ALA A 357 15.06 3.34 -22.98
CA ALA A 357 14.22 4.41 -22.45
C ALA A 357 13.71 5.36 -23.53
N GLU A 358 14.51 5.68 -24.54
CA GLU A 358 14.12 6.55 -25.66
C GLU A 358 12.95 5.97 -26.48
N ARG A 359 12.84 4.63 -26.56
CA ARG A 359 11.71 3.96 -27.23
C ARG A 359 10.46 4.03 -26.36
N ILE A 360 10.59 3.86 -25.05
CA ILE A 360 9.49 4.00 -24.09
C ILE A 360 8.95 5.43 -24.10
N ASP A 361 9.85 6.42 -24.03
CA ASP A 361 9.51 7.84 -24.09
C ASP A 361 8.80 8.20 -25.40
N ALA A 362 9.25 7.66 -26.55
CA ALA A 362 8.59 7.89 -27.83
C ALA A 362 7.17 7.31 -27.87
N LEU A 363 6.99 6.06 -27.45
CA LEU A 363 5.67 5.39 -27.41
C LEU A 363 4.72 6.06 -26.41
N ALA A 364 5.22 6.52 -25.26
CA ALA A 364 4.44 7.30 -24.32
C ALA A 364 4.03 8.67 -24.91
N LYS A 365 4.94 9.35 -25.64
CA LYS A 365 4.68 10.66 -26.24
C LYS A 365 3.53 10.66 -27.25
N GLU A 366 3.35 9.58 -28.00
CA GLU A 366 2.23 9.38 -28.92
C GLU A 366 0.85 9.30 -28.21
N ARG A 367 0.84 9.01 -26.90
CA ARG A 367 -0.34 8.65 -26.11
C ARG A 367 -0.67 9.66 -25.01
N ILE A 368 -0.05 10.84 -25.05
CA ILE A 368 -0.27 11.92 -24.08
C ILE A 368 -1.74 12.40 -24.12
N PRO A 369 -2.50 12.37 -23.01
CA PRO A 369 -3.88 12.82 -22.99
C PRO A 369 -3.94 14.35 -23.03
N ALA A 370 -5.00 14.90 -23.63
CA ALA A 370 -5.19 16.35 -23.81
C ALA A 370 -5.27 17.17 -22.50
N GLY A 371 -5.41 16.52 -21.34
CA GLY A 371 -5.33 17.17 -20.03
C GLY A 371 -3.91 17.32 -19.46
N PHE A 372 -2.91 16.63 -20.02
CA PHE A 372 -1.56 16.55 -19.46
C PHE A 372 -0.86 17.92 -19.53
N PRO A 373 -0.45 18.52 -18.40
CA PRO A 373 0.01 19.91 -18.37
C PRO A 373 1.42 20.13 -18.93
N TRP A 374 2.16 19.06 -19.25
CA TRP A 374 3.51 19.10 -19.82
C TRP A 374 3.59 18.50 -21.23
N ALA A 375 2.47 18.43 -21.97
CA ALA A 375 2.42 17.83 -23.31
C ALA A 375 3.44 18.40 -24.32
N ASP A 376 3.74 19.70 -24.20
CA ASP A 376 4.69 20.40 -25.08
C ASP A 376 6.16 20.32 -24.61
N ALA A 377 6.45 19.63 -23.49
CA ALA A 377 7.81 19.51 -22.97
C ALA A 377 8.70 18.63 -23.89
N ALA A 378 10.02 18.85 -23.85
CA ALA A 378 10.97 18.05 -24.62
C ALA A 378 10.89 16.56 -24.23
N ASP A 379 10.84 16.32 -22.92
CA ASP A 379 10.73 15.05 -22.21
C ASP A 379 9.28 14.64 -21.88
N ALA A 380 8.28 15.23 -22.56
CA ALA A 380 6.86 15.00 -22.26
C ALA A 380 6.45 13.51 -22.27
N GLY A 381 7.07 12.70 -23.12
CA GLY A 381 6.86 11.24 -23.16
C GLY A 381 7.30 10.57 -21.87
N ARG A 382 8.52 10.87 -21.39
CA ARG A 382 9.04 10.38 -20.12
C ARG A 382 8.19 10.80 -18.93
N GLN A 383 7.82 12.08 -18.89
CA GLN A 383 6.96 12.58 -17.82
C GLN A 383 5.60 11.87 -17.84
N TRP A 384 4.97 11.72 -19.01
CA TRP A 384 3.70 11.02 -19.11
C TRP A 384 3.80 9.54 -18.72
N TYR A 385 4.88 8.85 -19.11
CA TYR A 385 5.14 7.47 -18.68
C TYR A 385 5.15 7.33 -17.16
N THR A 386 5.97 8.14 -16.46
CA THR A 386 6.04 8.12 -14.99
C THR A 386 4.70 8.49 -14.34
N TRP A 387 3.99 9.48 -14.88
CA TRP A 387 2.65 9.85 -14.38
C TRP A 387 1.62 8.74 -14.58
N ALA A 388 1.59 8.10 -15.76
CA ALA A 388 0.63 7.05 -16.09
C ALA A 388 0.76 5.85 -15.14
N LYS A 389 1.99 5.38 -14.88
CA LYS A 389 2.27 4.32 -13.88
C LYS A 389 1.71 4.65 -12.49
N ALA A 390 1.76 5.91 -12.08
CA ALA A 390 1.31 6.32 -10.76
C ALA A 390 -0.21 6.52 -10.63
N ILE A 391 -0.88 7.01 -11.68
CA ILE A 391 -2.31 7.43 -11.61
C ILE A 391 -3.28 6.46 -12.28
N VAL A 392 -2.91 5.81 -13.38
CA VAL A 392 -3.83 4.93 -14.14
C VAL A 392 -4.29 3.70 -13.34
N PRO A 393 -3.49 3.09 -12.45
CA PRO A 393 -3.97 2.02 -11.54
C PRO A 393 -5.07 2.45 -10.56
N ALA A 394 -5.34 3.75 -10.41
CA ALA A 394 -6.47 4.30 -9.66
C ALA A 394 -7.61 4.82 -10.57
N GLY A 395 -7.54 4.58 -11.88
CA GLY A 395 -8.43 5.19 -12.87
C GLY A 395 -8.16 6.69 -13.05
N GLY A 396 -6.98 7.16 -12.68
CA GLY A 396 -6.62 8.57 -12.67
C GLY A 396 -6.35 9.15 -14.05
N GLU A 397 -6.92 10.32 -14.33
CA GLU A 397 -6.63 11.12 -15.52
C GLU A 397 -6.57 12.62 -15.22
N PHE A 398 -5.84 13.36 -16.07
CA PHE A 398 -5.72 14.81 -15.95
C PHE A 398 -6.94 15.55 -16.51
N LEU A 399 -7.44 16.54 -15.76
CA LEU A 399 -8.53 17.41 -16.18
C LEU A 399 -8.08 18.38 -17.29
N PRO A 400 -8.72 18.36 -18.48
CA PRO A 400 -8.50 19.39 -19.50
C PRO A 400 -8.70 20.79 -18.92
N LYS A 401 -7.84 21.76 -19.28
CA LYS A 401 -7.94 23.15 -18.78
C LYS A 401 -9.24 23.86 -19.22
N SER A 402 -9.88 23.35 -20.27
CA SER A 402 -11.21 23.73 -20.75
C SER A 402 -12.37 23.23 -19.87
N SER A 403 -12.14 22.24 -18.99
CA SER A 403 -13.18 21.66 -18.14
C SER A 403 -13.81 22.70 -17.21
N SER A 404 -15.14 22.71 -17.14
CA SER A 404 -15.90 23.55 -16.21
C SER A 404 -15.64 23.22 -14.75
N ILE A 405 -15.12 22.01 -14.46
CA ILE A 405 -14.75 21.55 -13.11
C ILE A 405 -13.70 22.48 -12.47
N TRP A 406 -12.82 23.10 -13.27
CA TRP A 406 -11.87 24.10 -12.77
C TRP A 406 -12.54 25.29 -12.07
N ASN A 407 -13.80 25.60 -12.35
CA ASN A 407 -14.54 26.67 -11.66
C ASN A 407 -14.72 26.43 -10.15
N ARG A 408 -14.55 25.19 -9.66
CA ARG A 408 -14.56 24.90 -8.21
C ARG A 408 -13.43 25.61 -7.46
N VAL A 409 -12.27 25.78 -8.10
CA VAL A 409 -11.04 26.32 -7.50
C VAL A 409 -10.52 27.61 -8.18
N ARG A 410 -10.89 27.86 -9.43
CA ARG A 410 -10.46 29.04 -10.22
C ARG A 410 -10.78 30.34 -9.47
N GLY A 411 -9.77 31.21 -9.37
CA GLY A 411 -9.89 32.51 -8.68
C GLY A 411 -9.72 32.45 -7.15
N LYS A 412 -9.61 31.26 -6.55
CA LYS A 412 -9.33 31.09 -5.12
C LYS A 412 -7.82 30.85 -4.95
N ALA A 413 -7.16 31.61 -4.08
CA ALA A 413 -5.80 31.27 -3.64
C ALA A 413 -5.86 30.08 -2.65
N PRO A 414 -4.86 29.18 -2.62
CA PRO A 414 -3.67 29.12 -3.47
C PRO A 414 -3.89 28.51 -4.86
N TRP A 415 -5.06 27.93 -5.12
CA TRP A 415 -5.41 27.11 -6.29
C TRP A 415 -5.45 27.81 -7.67
N ASN A 416 -5.30 29.13 -7.71
CA ASN A 416 -5.35 29.93 -8.94
C ASN A 416 -4.04 29.91 -9.75
N LYS A 417 -3.00 29.24 -9.25
CA LYS A 417 -1.70 29.02 -9.90
C LYS A 417 -1.31 27.56 -9.74
N ASP A 418 -0.35 27.09 -10.54
CA ASP A 418 0.49 25.91 -10.25
C ASP A 418 -0.27 24.76 -9.56
N THR A 419 -1.39 24.36 -10.19
CA THR A 419 -2.34 23.38 -9.65
C THR A 419 -2.61 22.33 -10.72
N LEU A 420 -2.40 21.08 -10.35
CA LEU A 420 -2.86 19.91 -11.10
C LEU A 420 -4.32 19.66 -10.75
N GLY A 421 -5.08 19.25 -11.75
CA GLY A 421 -6.45 18.78 -11.57
C GLY A 421 -6.49 17.37 -12.15
N LEU A 422 -6.81 16.40 -11.31
CA LEU A 422 -6.94 15.00 -11.68
C LEU A 422 -8.32 14.50 -11.25
N ARG A 423 -8.83 13.48 -11.93
CA ARG A 423 -10.04 12.77 -11.51
C ARG A 423 -9.87 11.27 -11.70
N THR A 424 -10.65 10.53 -10.93
CA THR A 424 -10.88 9.08 -11.00
C THR A 424 -12.39 8.84 -11.08
N LYS A 425 -12.89 7.61 -10.96
CA LYS A 425 -14.34 7.37 -10.84
C LYS A 425 -14.95 8.16 -9.67
N ASN A 426 -14.38 8.03 -8.46
CA ASN A 426 -15.00 8.57 -7.24
C ASN A 426 -14.36 9.84 -6.68
N THR A 427 -13.15 10.21 -7.14
CA THR A 427 -12.35 11.30 -6.55
C THR A 427 -12.06 12.41 -7.55
N LEU A 428 -12.12 13.67 -7.11
CA LEU A 428 -11.68 14.84 -7.84
C LEU A 428 -10.55 15.52 -7.06
N LEU A 429 -9.31 15.37 -7.52
CA LEU A 429 -8.13 15.87 -6.82
C LEU A 429 -7.58 17.16 -7.45
N PHE A 430 -7.53 18.23 -6.67
CA PHE A 430 -6.73 19.41 -6.95
C PHE A 430 -5.45 19.37 -6.12
N SER A 431 -4.29 19.33 -6.78
CA SER A 431 -2.98 19.22 -6.11
C SER A 431 -2.08 20.42 -6.40
N ARG A 432 -1.44 20.92 -5.34
CA ARG A 432 -0.37 21.93 -5.35
C ARG A 432 1.03 21.31 -5.28
N THR A 433 1.13 20.00 -5.04
CA THR A 433 2.37 19.24 -5.25
C THR A 433 2.37 18.60 -6.64
N HIS A 434 3.55 18.52 -7.25
CA HIS A 434 3.82 17.76 -8.48
C HIS A 434 4.56 16.45 -8.20
N ASP A 435 4.71 16.09 -6.93
CA ASP A 435 5.22 14.79 -6.51
C ASP A 435 4.29 13.68 -7.01
N ILE A 436 4.83 12.87 -7.91
CA ILE A 436 4.09 11.85 -8.66
C ILE A 436 3.67 10.70 -7.73
N GLU A 437 4.54 10.31 -6.81
CA GLU A 437 4.30 9.21 -5.87
C GLU A 437 3.20 9.59 -4.88
N ILE A 438 3.26 10.80 -4.34
CA ILE A 438 2.24 11.33 -3.43
C ILE A 438 0.89 11.50 -4.13
N VAL A 439 0.85 12.09 -5.33
CA VAL A 439 -0.41 12.28 -6.06
C VAL A 439 -1.03 10.93 -6.46
N GLY A 440 -0.21 9.99 -6.96
CA GLY A 440 -0.66 8.63 -7.26
C GLY A 440 -1.17 7.88 -6.02
N MET A 441 -0.46 7.99 -4.90
CA MET A 441 -0.89 7.44 -3.60
C MET A 441 -2.25 8.02 -3.18
N CYS A 442 -2.43 9.34 -3.26
CA CYS A 442 -3.70 9.96 -2.89
C CYS A 442 -4.88 9.47 -3.74
N LEU A 443 -4.69 9.25 -5.04
CA LEU A 443 -5.73 8.67 -5.90
C LEU A 443 -6.00 7.20 -5.55
N ARG A 444 -4.96 6.37 -5.36
CA ARG A 444 -5.11 4.95 -4.98
C ARG A 444 -5.82 4.78 -3.64
N VAL A 445 -5.44 5.56 -2.63
CA VAL A 445 -6.07 5.55 -1.29
C VAL A 445 -7.50 6.09 -1.35
N GLY A 446 -7.78 7.12 -2.16
CA GLY A 446 -9.13 7.64 -2.34
C GLY A 446 -10.09 6.61 -2.92
N GLU A 447 -9.71 5.97 -4.03
CA GLU A 447 -10.52 4.90 -4.62
C GLU A 447 -10.60 3.65 -3.73
N GLY A 448 -9.50 3.27 -3.06
CA GLY A 448 -9.51 2.17 -2.09
C GLY A 448 -10.49 2.40 -0.94
N THR A 449 -10.50 3.61 -0.39
CA THR A 449 -11.44 4.04 0.67
C THR A 449 -12.88 3.95 0.19
N VAL A 450 -13.19 4.45 -1.01
CA VAL A 450 -14.56 4.38 -1.55
C VAL A 450 -14.98 2.95 -1.83
N ARG A 451 -14.12 2.10 -2.40
CA ARG A 451 -14.42 0.66 -2.60
C ARG A 451 -14.68 -0.07 -1.28
N ALA A 452 -13.90 0.22 -0.22
CA ALA A 452 -14.14 -0.34 1.12
C ALA A 452 -15.53 0.03 1.65
N LEU A 453 -15.90 1.30 1.51
CA LEU A 453 -17.20 1.83 1.94
C LEU A 453 -18.37 1.28 1.12
N GLU A 454 -18.20 1.11 -0.19
CA GLU A 454 -19.20 0.51 -1.07
C GLU A 454 -19.37 -0.99 -0.83
N GLY A 455 -18.29 -1.72 -0.54
CA GLY A 455 -18.36 -3.13 -0.13
C GLY A 455 -19.12 -3.34 1.18
N LEU A 456 -18.85 -2.50 2.19
CA LEU A 456 -19.50 -2.60 3.51
C LEU A 456 -20.94 -2.09 3.56
N LEU A 457 -21.23 -0.98 2.87
CA LEU A 457 -22.47 -0.23 3.03
C LEU A 457 -23.35 -0.26 1.77
N GLY A 458 -22.96 -1.07 0.78
CA GLY A 458 -23.52 -1.18 -0.57
C GLY A 458 -23.14 0.01 -1.46
N LYS A 459 -23.30 -0.13 -2.79
CA LYS A 459 -23.21 1.01 -3.73
C LYS A 459 -24.22 2.11 -3.36
N GLY A 460 -23.95 3.35 -3.75
CA GLY A 460 -24.71 4.54 -3.31
C GLY A 460 -26.15 4.60 -3.83
N ALA A 461 -27.13 4.21 -3.00
CA ALA A 461 -28.55 4.45 -3.26
C ALA A 461 -28.93 5.94 -3.11
N GLY A 462 -28.41 6.79 -4.01
CA GLY A 462 -28.72 8.21 -4.14
C GLY A 462 -27.51 9.14 -4.17
N ASN A 463 -27.58 10.15 -5.05
CA ASN A 463 -26.84 11.42 -5.08
C ASN A 463 -25.30 11.46 -5.04
N LEU A 464 -24.59 10.34 -4.84
CA LEU A 464 -23.12 10.22 -4.99
C LEU A 464 -22.63 10.33 -6.46
N ARG A 465 -23.42 10.93 -7.37
CA ARG A 465 -22.99 11.26 -8.74
C ARG A 465 -21.92 12.35 -8.79
N GLU A 466 -21.64 13.03 -7.68
CA GLU A 466 -20.51 13.94 -7.57
C GLU A 466 -19.32 13.25 -6.89
N GLN A 467 -18.17 13.26 -7.59
CA GLN A 467 -16.86 12.91 -7.06
C GLN A 467 -16.52 13.73 -5.80
N LEU A 468 -15.85 13.08 -4.84
CA LEU A 468 -15.34 13.71 -3.62
C LEU A 468 -14.33 14.81 -3.98
N ASP A 469 -14.57 16.07 -3.58
CA ASP A 469 -13.66 17.21 -3.81
C ASP A 469 -12.48 17.11 -2.83
N VAL A 470 -11.28 16.83 -3.36
CA VAL A 470 -10.05 16.63 -2.59
C VAL A 470 -9.03 17.70 -2.95
N ARG A 471 -8.40 18.27 -1.94
CA ARG A 471 -7.47 19.40 -2.05
C ARG A 471 -6.16 19.12 -1.33
N LEU A 472 -5.09 18.91 -2.09
CA LEU A 472 -3.77 18.63 -1.56
C LEU A 472 -2.86 19.86 -1.70
N HIS A 473 -2.53 20.48 -0.57
CA HIS A 473 -1.59 21.59 -0.48
C HIS A 473 -0.14 21.10 -0.53
N ARG A 474 0.79 21.95 -0.99
CA ARG A 474 2.21 21.59 -1.10
C ARG A 474 2.88 21.35 0.25
N ASN A 475 2.40 22.02 1.29
CA ASN A 475 2.94 21.98 2.65
C ASN A 475 1.89 22.52 3.63
N ARG A 476 2.22 22.45 4.93
CA ARG A 476 1.35 22.92 6.00
C ARG A 476 1.10 24.43 5.95
N GLU A 477 2.07 25.21 5.50
CA GLU A 477 1.97 26.65 5.35
C GLU A 477 0.85 27.03 4.36
N GLU A 478 0.86 26.49 3.14
CA GLU A 478 -0.21 26.74 2.14
C GLU A 478 -1.59 26.31 2.66
N TYR A 479 -1.67 25.20 3.39
CA TYR A 479 -2.91 24.69 3.99
C TYR A 479 -3.48 25.62 5.05
N LEU A 480 -2.63 26.23 5.89
CA LEU A 480 -3.06 27.21 6.89
C LEU A 480 -3.42 28.57 6.29
N GLU A 481 -2.92 28.89 5.10
CA GLU A 481 -3.27 30.10 4.35
C GLU A 481 -4.63 30.00 3.62
N GLU A 482 -5.16 28.79 3.35
CA GLU A 482 -6.48 28.64 2.71
C GLU A 482 -7.59 29.14 3.64
N LYS A 483 -8.23 30.25 3.24
CA LYS A 483 -9.42 30.78 3.91
C LYS A 483 -10.65 29.98 3.52
N THR A 484 -11.31 29.40 4.51
CA THR A 484 -12.56 28.65 4.31
C THR A 484 -13.75 29.36 4.94
N PRO A 485 -15.00 29.09 4.54
CA PRO A 485 -16.19 29.72 5.12
C PRO A 485 -16.34 29.46 6.63
N SER A 486 -15.80 28.34 7.12
CA SER A 486 -15.77 27.95 8.53
C SER A 486 -14.58 28.51 9.32
N GLY A 487 -13.62 29.19 8.67
CA GLY A 487 -12.42 29.76 9.29
C GLY A 487 -11.12 29.36 8.61
N SER A 488 -10.02 29.32 9.37
CA SER A 488 -8.76 28.71 8.93
C SER A 488 -8.84 27.19 8.96
N ALA A 489 -8.01 26.51 8.16
CA ALA A 489 -7.80 25.08 8.27
C ALA A 489 -7.33 24.65 9.68
N MET A 490 -7.58 23.39 10.07
CA MET A 490 -7.27 22.91 11.43
C MET A 490 -5.75 22.67 11.62
N PRO A 491 -5.04 23.45 12.47
CA PRO A 491 -3.58 23.42 12.53
C PRO A 491 -2.98 22.20 13.23
N TRP A 492 -3.79 21.39 13.90
CA TRP A 492 -3.39 20.17 14.60
C TRP A 492 -3.62 18.88 13.79
N SER A 493 -4.13 18.97 12.55
CA SER A 493 -4.38 17.81 11.69
C SER A 493 -3.73 17.96 10.32
N ALA A 494 -3.26 16.85 9.75
CA ALA A 494 -2.71 16.77 8.39
C ALA A 494 -3.78 16.93 7.29
N GLY A 495 -5.05 16.82 7.67
CA GLY A 495 -6.18 17.15 6.82
C GLY A 495 -7.49 17.25 7.58
N TYR A 496 -8.55 17.66 6.89
CA TYR A 496 -9.91 17.65 7.41
C TYR A 496 -10.95 17.68 6.29
N PHE A 497 -12.09 17.05 6.53
CA PHE A 497 -13.32 17.24 5.77
C PHE A 497 -14.13 18.45 6.27
N SER A 498 -14.66 19.24 5.33
CA SER A 498 -15.56 20.36 5.58
C SER A 498 -16.98 20.01 5.11
N PRO A 499 -17.90 19.56 5.99
CA PRO A 499 -19.25 19.15 5.61
C PRO A 499 -20.08 20.25 4.94
N GLY A 500 -19.89 21.51 5.35
CA GLY A 500 -20.59 22.66 4.78
C GLY A 500 -20.15 23.01 3.35
N GLU A 501 -18.96 22.58 2.93
CA GLU A 501 -18.45 22.79 1.57
C GLU A 501 -18.52 21.54 0.69
N GLY A 502 -18.48 20.33 1.30
CA GLY A 502 -18.28 19.09 0.57
C GLY A 502 -16.85 18.98 0.02
N VAL A 503 -15.84 19.29 0.86
CA VAL A 503 -14.43 19.36 0.46
C VAL A 503 -13.55 18.76 1.54
N SER A 504 -12.65 17.83 1.18
CA SER A 504 -11.57 17.35 2.04
C SER A 504 -10.25 18.01 1.68
N ARG A 505 -9.52 18.51 2.68
CA ARG A 505 -8.27 19.26 2.53
C ARG A 505 -7.14 18.57 3.25
N PHE A 506 -5.96 18.56 2.65
CA PHE A 506 -4.75 17.92 3.15
C PHE A 506 -3.53 18.76 2.83
N TYR A 507 -2.39 18.46 3.46
CA TYR A 507 -1.08 18.93 3.03
C TYR A 507 -0.07 17.78 2.92
N VAL A 508 0.95 17.95 2.08
CA VAL A 508 2.13 17.07 2.10
C VAL A 508 2.95 17.32 3.38
N PRO A 509 3.13 16.33 4.27
CA PRO A 509 3.95 16.49 5.46
C PRO A 509 5.44 16.63 5.08
N ASP A 510 6.15 17.48 5.81
CA ASP A 510 7.61 17.63 5.67
C ASP A 510 8.31 16.44 6.35
N PRO A 511 9.04 15.58 5.61
CA PRO A 511 9.66 14.37 6.17
C PRO A 511 10.78 14.65 7.17
N GLU A 512 11.39 15.85 7.16
CA GLU A 512 12.37 16.24 8.18
C GLU A 512 11.73 16.75 9.46
N ARG A 513 10.50 17.30 9.38
CA ARG A 513 9.81 17.97 10.50
C ARG A 513 8.61 17.21 11.06
N SER A 514 8.11 16.18 10.37
CA SER A 514 6.95 15.39 10.78
C SER A 514 7.28 14.45 11.94
N VAL A 515 7.44 15.02 13.13
CA VAL A 515 6.97 14.38 14.36
C VAL A 515 5.49 14.72 14.48
N GLU A 516 4.65 14.04 13.69
CA GLU A 516 3.20 14.17 13.88
C GLU A 516 2.85 13.74 15.32
N PRO A 517 2.08 14.53 16.09
CA PRO A 517 1.73 14.18 17.47
C PRO A 517 1.02 12.83 17.61
N LEU A 518 0.35 12.37 16.54
CA LEU A 518 -0.34 11.08 16.47
C LEU A 518 0.39 10.01 15.65
N GLY A 519 1.50 10.38 14.98
CA GLY A 519 2.30 9.49 14.13
C GLY A 519 1.56 8.94 12.90
N ARG A 520 0.62 9.69 12.31
CA ARG A 520 -0.14 9.22 11.13
C ARG A 520 0.56 9.65 9.84
N GLY A 521 0.33 8.89 8.78
CA GLY A 521 0.74 9.26 7.42
C GLY A 521 -0.35 10.08 6.73
N LEU A 522 0.02 10.75 5.63
CA LEU A 522 -0.95 11.41 4.75
C LEU A 522 -1.99 10.43 4.20
N SER A 523 -1.58 9.22 3.83
CA SER A 523 -2.46 8.12 3.38
C SER A 523 -3.54 7.79 4.41
N LYS A 524 -3.14 7.59 5.66
CA LYS A 524 -4.04 7.30 6.78
C LYS A 524 -5.03 8.45 7.05
N THR A 525 -4.54 9.69 7.13
CA THR A 525 -5.40 10.86 7.31
C THR A 525 -6.36 11.05 6.14
N LEU A 526 -5.94 10.74 4.91
CA LEU A 526 -6.78 10.77 3.73
C LEU A 526 -7.94 9.76 3.80
N ALA A 527 -7.67 8.51 4.15
CA ALA A 527 -8.72 7.48 4.30
C ALA A 527 -9.74 7.84 5.41
N HIS A 528 -9.26 8.36 6.56
CA HIS A 528 -10.12 8.82 7.67
C HIS A 528 -11.07 9.94 7.21
N GLU A 529 -10.53 11.00 6.61
CA GLU A 529 -11.32 12.19 6.22
C GLU A 529 -12.18 11.95 4.96
N LEU A 530 -11.81 11.03 4.07
CA LEU A 530 -12.68 10.62 2.95
C LEU A 530 -13.84 9.75 3.42
N THR A 531 -13.67 8.98 4.50
CA THR A 531 -14.79 8.28 5.15
C THR A 531 -15.84 9.27 5.64
N HIS A 532 -15.42 10.33 6.34
CA HIS A 532 -16.30 11.43 6.75
C HIS A 532 -17.00 12.10 5.56
N HIS A 533 -16.24 12.37 4.49
CA HIS A 533 -16.76 13.00 3.26
C HIS A 533 -17.86 12.14 2.62
N TRP A 534 -17.56 10.87 2.36
CA TRP A 534 -18.46 9.95 1.66
C TRP A 534 -19.73 9.66 2.46
N LEU A 535 -19.64 9.43 3.78
CA LEU A 535 -20.80 9.20 4.65
C LEU A 535 -21.72 10.42 4.71
N SER A 536 -21.14 11.62 4.80
CA SER A 536 -21.89 12.89 4.74
C SER A 536 -22.63 13.04 3.41
N MET A 537 -21.94 12.84 2.28
CA MET A 537 -22.56 12.93 0.95
C MET A 537 -23.65 11.86 0.72
N ARG A 538 -23.45 10.63 1.21
CA ARG A 538 -24.39 9.52 1.07
C ARG A 538 -25.68 9.71 1.86
N TRP A 539 -25.60 10.16 3.13
CA TRP A 539 -26.76 10.14 4.04
C TRP A 539 -27.33 11.51 4.40
N LEU A 540 -26.55 12.58 4.29
CA LEU A 540 -27.01 13.94 4.52
C LEU A 540 -27.22 14.68 3.20
N GLY A 541 -26.39 14.40 2.20
CA GLY A 541 -26.36 15.16 0.95
C GLY A 541 -25.63 16.50 1.10
N LYS A 542 -25.25 17.08 -0.03
CA LYS A 542 -24.39 18.27 -0.09
C LYS A 542 -25.02 19.49 0.60
N GLY A 543 -24.24 20.13 1.49
CA GLY A 543 -24.64 21.38 2.16
C GLY A 543 -25.56 21.20 3.38
N ASN A 544 -26.07 19.98 3.65
CA ASN A 544 -26.69 19.68 4.93
C ASN A 544 -25.58 19.52 5.99
N MET A 545 -25.37 20.57 6.79
CA MET A 545 -24.48 20.46 7.94
C MET A 545 -24.97 19.35 8.86
N GLY A 546 -24.03 18.52 9.28
CA GLY A 546 -24.27 17.49 10.29
C GLY A 546 -24.83 18.09 11.59
N ARG A 547 -25.33 17.18 12.41
CA ARG A 547 -25.97 17.38 13.72
C ARG A 547 -25.42 18.55 14.56
N ALA A 548 -26.28 19.06 15.45
CA ALA A 548 -25.82 19.82 16.59
C ALA A 548 -24.79 18.99 17.41
N ALA A 549 -23.68 19.62 17.79
CA ALA A 549 -22.54 19.02 18.51
C ALA A 549 -22.88 18.39 19.89
N VAL A 550 -24.13 18.53 20.35
CA VAL A 550 -24.68 18.01 21.62
C VAL A 550 -25.27 16.60 21.51
N VAL A 551 -25.44 16.04 20.30
CA VAL A 551 -26.04 14.70 20.14
C VAL A 551 -25.04 13.62 20.57
N PRO A 552 -25.40 12.71 21.50
CA PRO A 552 -24.56 11.58 21.90
C PRO A 552 -24.12 10.68 20.74
N GLY A 553 -23.08 9.88 20.96
CA GLY A 553 -22.60 8.90 19.99
C GLY A 553 -21.51 9.41 19.07
N TYR A 554 -20.72 10.42 19.43
CA TYR A 554 -19.64 10.94 18.57
C TYR A 554 -18.58 9.87 18.22
N TRP A 555 -18.40 8.87 19.08
CA TRP A 555 -17.54 7.70 18.86
C TRP A 555 -17.81 6.98 17.52
N ILE A 556 -19.06 6.86 17.04
CA ILE A 556 -19.32 6.07 15.81
C ILE A 556 -18.81 6.81 14.58
N VAL A 557 -18.78 8.14 14.61
CA VAL A 557 -18.28 8.97 13.51
C VAL A 557 -16.77 8.77 13.39
N GLU A 558 -16.02 9.07 14.45
CA GLU A 558 -14.56 8.96 14.43
C GLU A 558 -14.07 7.51 14.46
N GLY A 559 -14.80 6.61 15.13
CA GLY A 559 -14.48 5.19 15.19
C GLY A 559 -14.67 4.48 13.86
N PHE A 560 -15.72 4.79 13.11
CA PHE A 560 -15.91 4.19 11.79
C PHE A 560 -14.86 4.72 10.78
N ALA A 561 -14.55 6.02 10.84
CA ALA A 561 -13.44 6.58 10.06
C ALA A 561 -12.07 5.95 10.45
N ARG A 562 -11.82 5.72 11.75
CA ARG A 562 -10.61 5.05 12.25
C ARG A 562 -10.51 3.58 11.82
N PHE A 563 -11.64 2.88 11.80
CA PHE A 563 -11.74 1.50 11.31
C PHE A 563 -11.41 1.42 9.81
N ILE A 564 -11.98 2.30 8.99
CA ILE A 564 -11.66 2.35 7.55
C ILE A 564 -10.22 2.79 7.31
N GLU A 565 -9.69 3.78 8.06
CA GLU A 565 -8.28 4.20 8.01
C GLU A 565 -7.32 3.04 8.21
N ASP A 566 -7.54 2.20 9.23
CA ASP A 566 -6.65 1.10 9.56
C ASP A 566 -6.87 -0.15 8.69
N GLN A 567 -8.10 -0.44 8.24
CA GLN A 567 -8.41 -1.62 7.42
C GLN A 567 -8.21 -1.39 5.91
N ALA A 568 -8.59 -0.23 5.36
CA ALA A 568 -8.50 0.03 3.92
C ALA A 568 -7.05 0.06 3.41
N MET A 569 -6.11 0.45 4.27
CA MET A 569 -4.67 0.37 4.00
C MET A 569 -4.15 -1.06 3.88
N GLU A 570 -4.79 -2.05 4.53
CA GLU A 570 -4.41 -3.46 4.51
C GLU A 570 -5.12 -4.28 3.41
N MET A 571 -6.16 -3.72 2.77
CA MET A 571 -6.99 -4.45 1.78
C MET A 571 -6.19 -5.09 0.65
N GLY A 572 -5.13 -4.44 0.16
CA GLY A 572 -4.28 -4.97 -0.91
C GLY A 572 -3.57 -6.27 -0.52
N ARG A 573 -3.25 -6.44 0.77
CA ARG A 573 -2.63 -7.65 1.34
C ARG A 573 -3.63 -8.79 1.56
N ARG A 574 -4.93 -8.48 1.65
CA ARG A 574 -6.00 -9.40 2.10
C ARG A 574 -7.16 -9.57 1.10
N ALA A 575 -6.92 -9.33 -0.19
CA ALA A 575 -7.94 -9.42 -1.24
C ALA A 575 -9.23 -8.64 -0.93
N GLY A 576 -9.11 -7.47 -0.30
CA GLY A 576 -10.24 -6.59 0.03
C GLY A 576 -10.99 -6.90 1.32
N ARG A 577 -10.56 -7.87 2.13
CA ARG A 577 -11.16 -8.13 3.46
C ARG A 577 -10.89 -6.98 4.44
N LEU A 578 -11.82 -6.77 5.38
CA LEU A 578 -11.83 -5.68 6.38
C LEU A 578 -11.94 -6.25 7.81
N ASP A 579 -11.25 -7.37 8.02
CA ASP A 579 -11.26 -8.20 9.22
C ASP A 579 -9.84 -8.46 9.76
N ASP A 580 -8.90 -7.54 9.51
CA ASP A 580 -7.53 -7.66 10.00
C ASP A 580 -7.43 -7.37 11.51
N PRO A 581 -7.16 -8.38 12.38
CA PRO A 581 -7.03 -8.16 13.82
C PRO A 581 -5.68 -7.53 14.20
N THR A 582 -4.74 -7.43 13.25
CA THR A 582 -3.37 -6.98 13.49
C THR A 582 -3.19 -5.46 13.38
N VAL A 583 -4.25 -4.71 13.09
CA VAL A 583 -4.19 -3.25 12.90
C VAL A 583 -3.85 -2.48 14.17
N ASN A 584 -3.25 -1.30 14.00
CA ASN A 584 -2.68 -0.49 15.09
C ASN A 584 -3.70 -0.06 16.16
N SER A 585 -4.97 0.16 15.81
CA SER A 585 -6.01 0.50 16.79
C SER A 585 -6.31 -0.64 17.75
N LEU A 586 -6.57 -1.85 17.23
CA LEU A 586 -6.80 -3.05 18.03
C LEU A 586 -5.60 -3.39 18.90
N ASP A 587 -4.40 -3.38 18.33
CA ASP A 587 -3.18 -3.70 19.07
C ASP A 587 -2.92 -2.67 20.19
N ALA A 588 -3.08 -1.36 19.92
CA ALA A 588 -3.01 -0.33 20.94
C ALA A 588 -4.04 -0.55 22.06
N CYS A 589 -5.30 -0.79 21.71
CA CYS A 589 -6.37 -0.97 22.69
C CYS A 589 -6.25 -2.26 23.49
N SER A 590 -5.79 -3.36 22.90
CA SER A 590 -5.51 -4.61 23.62
C SER A 590 -4.43 -4.43 24.71
N GLN A 591 -3.38 -3.64 24.42
CA GLN A 591 -2.38 -3.27 25.44
C GLN A 591 -2.95 -2.34 26.53
N VAL A 592 -3.83 -1.39 26.19
CA VAL A 592 -4.51 -0.52 27.17
C VAL A 592 -5.51 -1.33 28.04
N ALA A 593 -6.19 -2.31 27.47
CA ALA A 593 -7.08 -3.24 28.17
C ALA A 593 -6.32 -4.06 29.21
N LYS A 594 -5.16 -4.62 28.83
CA LYS A 594 -4.24 -5.33 29.72
C LYS A 594 -3.72 -4.45 30.87
N GLN A 595 -3.55 -3.15 30.63
CA GLN A 595 -3.22 -2.16 31.68
C GLN A 595 -4.42 -1.73 32.56
N LYS A 596 -5.65 -2.14 32.24
CA LYS A 596 -6.91 -1.70 32.86
C LYS A 596 -7.10 -0.18 32.81
N LYS A 597 -6.81 0.41 31.64
CA LYS A 597 -6.80 1.87 31.40
C LYS A 597 -7.70 2.31 30.22
N LEU A 598 -8.60 1.44 29.76
CA LEU A 598 -9.58 1.83 28.75
C LEU A 598 -10.45 2.97 29.28
N LEU A 599 -11.01 3.77 28.38
CA LEU A 599 -12.15 4.60 28.71
C LEU A 599 -13.33 3.67 29.05
N ASP A 600 -14.18 4.07 29.98
CA ASP A 600 -15.44 3.37 30.21
C ASP A 600 -16.25 3.35 28.90
N THR A 601 -16.73 2.17 28.48
CA THR A 601 -17.38 2.06 27.16
C THR A 601 -18.75 2.73 27.17
N ALA A 602 -19.47 2.75 28.29
CA ALA A 602 -20.75 3.46 28.41
C ALA A 602 -20.53 4.98 28.30
N GLU A 603 -19.48 5.51 28.95
CA GLU A 603 -19.07 6.92 28.80
C GLU A 603 -18.69 7.21 27.35
N LEU A 604 -17.81 6.40 26.74
CA LEU A 604 -17.38 6.53 25.34
C LEU A 604 -18.57 6.61 24.37
N VAL A 605 -19.54 5.70 24.49
CA VAL A 605 -20.69 5.68 23.58
C VAL A 605 -21.67 6.83 23.84
N GLY A 606 -21.74 7.33 25.07
CA GLY A 606 -22.55 8.48 25.47
C GLY A 606 -21.96 9.85 25.07
N MET A 607 -20.65 9.96 24.84
CA MET A 607 -20.00 11.23 24.49
C MET A 607 -20.59 11.88 23.23
N ASN A 608 -20.87 13.17 23.31
CA ASN A 608 -21.08 14.04 22.15
C ASN A 608 -19.79 14.78 21.77
N GLN A 609 -19.83 15.56 20.69
CA GLN A 609 -18.65 16.27 20.18
C GLN A 609 -18.14 17.36 21.15
N LEU A 610 -19.03 18.02 21.89
CA LEU A 610 -18.62 19.01 22.90
C LEU A 610 -17.96 18.35 24.12
N ASP A 611 -18.35 17.12 24.48
CA ASP A 611 -17.72 16.37 25.56
C ASP A 611 -16.36 15.83 25.13
N PHE A 612 -16.25 15.32 23.90
CA PHE A 612 -14.96 14.99 23.28
C PHE A 612 -13.99 16.18 23.27
N ALA A 613 -14.46 17.39 22.94
CA ALA A 613 -13.64 18.61 22.94
C ALA A 613 -13.13 19.00 24.35
N LYS A 614 -13.75 18.50 25.43
CA LYS A 614 -13.29 18.70 26.82
C LYS A 614 -12.31 17.62 27.29
N ILE A 615 -12.13 16.53 26.53
CA ILE A 615 -11.18 15.47 26.89
C ILE A 615 -9.78 16.08 27.01
N PRO A 616 -9.12 15.96 28.17
CA PRO A 616 -7.79 16.52 28.36
C PRO A 616 -6.75 15.73 27.56
N GLU A 617 -5.79 16.43 26.99
CA GLU A 617 -4.56 15.87 26.38
C GLU A 617 -3.59 15.38 27.47
N LYS A 618 -4.14 14.65 28.46
CA LYS A 618 -3.40 14.02 29.55
C LYS A 618 -3.04 12.61 29.12
N HIS A 619 -1.76 12.30 29.23
CA HIS A 619 -1.22 10.96 29.02
C HIS A 619 -1.90 9.88 29.88
N VAL A 620 -2.23 8.75 29.26
CA VAL A 620 -2.90 7.59 29.86
C VAL A 620 -1.97 6.38 29.91
N ALA A 621 -1.39 6.01 28.77
CA ALA A 621 -0.57 4.81 28.63
C ALA A 621 0.52 5.02 27.58
N ASP A 622 1.69 4.47 27.85
CA ASP A 622 2.63 4.09 26.79
C ASP A 622 2.29 2.65 26.41
N VAL A 623 2.11 2.39 25.12
CA VAL A 623 1.87 1.05 24.59
C VAL A 623 2.96 0.69 23.59
N GLN A 624 3.64 -0.41 23.84
CA GLN A 624 4.46 -1.08 22.84
C GLN A 624 3.51 -1.86 21.93
N LEU A 625 3.47 -1.50 20.66
CA LEU A 625 2.72 -2.29 19.68
C LEU A 625 3.48 -3.61 19.42
N ARG A 626 2.71 -4.68 19.18
CA ARG A 626 3.19 -6.02 18.86
C ARG A 626 3.33 -6.20 17.36
N ASN A 627 2.32 -5.72 16.64
CA ASN A 627 2.16 -5.85 15.20
C ASN A 627 2.68 -4.60 14.44
N SER A 628 3.24 -3.63 15.16
CA SER A 628 4.04 -2.52 14.63
C SER A 628 5.18 -2.14 15.60
N VAL A 629 6.26 -1.50 15.12
CA VAL A 629 7.37 -1.03 15.98
C VAL A 629 7.04 0.37 16.48
N GLY A 630 7.60 0.68 17.64
CA GLY A 630 7.46 1.97 18.28
C GLY A 630 6.51 1.89 19.46
N ASN A 631 6.79 2.74 20.44
CA ASN A 631 5.83 3.04 21.49
C ASN A 631 4.87 4.10 21.00
N ARG A 632 3.57 3.88 21.17
CA ARG A 632 2.59 4.95 21.10
C ARG A 632 2.34 5.48 22.50
N ARG A 633 2.66 6.76 22.67
CA ARG A 633 2.28 7.52 23.86
C ARG A 633 0.85 8.00 23.68
N LEU A 634 -0.11 7.32 24.31
CA LEU A 634 -1.52 7.66 24.23
C LEU A 634 -1.88 8.66 25.32
N ASP A 635 -2.55 9.75 24.92
CA ASP A 635 -3.41 10.56 25.79
C ASP A 635 -4.87 10.09 25.68
N HIS A 636 -5.78 10.70 26.46
CA HIS A 636 -7.20 10.32 26.41
C HIS A 636 -7.86 10.56 25.05
N ARG A 637 -7.40 11.55 24.25
CA ARG A 637 -7.96 11.82 22.92
C ARG A 637 -7.47 10.80 21.90
N ALA A 638 -6.18 10.45 21.92
CA ALA A 638 -5.63 9.36 21.13
C ALA A 638 -6.34 8.04 21.48
N LEU A 639 -6.49 7.73 22.77
CA LEU A 639 -7.22 6.54 23.23
C LEU A 639 -8.69 6.53 22.78
N PHE A 640 -9.39 7.67 22.80
CA PHE A 640 -10.75 7.77 22.26
C PHE A 640 -10.82 7.30 20.80
N TYR A 641 -9.89 7.73 19.94
CA TYR A 641 -9.85 7.28 18.54
C TYR A 641 -9.57 5.78 18.44
N GLU A 642 -8.53 5.28 19.09
CA GLU A 642 -8.16 3.86 18.99
C GLU A 642 -9.26 2.94 19.54
N GLN A 643 -9.90 3.33 20.65
CA GLN A 643 -10.96 2.55 21.29
C GLN A 643 -12.25 2.60 20.48
N SER A 644 -12.59 3.74 19.89
CA SER A 644 -13.75 3.84 18.99
C SER A 644 -13.58 3.00 17.73
N GLY A 645 -12.38 2.99 17.11
CA GLY A 645 -12.09 2.14 15.95
C GLY A 645 -12.10 0.65 16.29
N SER A 646 -11.54 0.29 17.44
CA SER A 646 -11.54 -1.09 17.96
C SER A 646 -12.95 -1.59 18.28
N LEU A 647 -13.81 -0.72 18.83
CA LEU A 647 -15.21 -1.04 19.12
C LEU A 647 -16.03 -1.23 17.82
N VAL A 648 -15.75 -0.43 16.78
CA VAL A 648 -16.33 -0.65 15.45
C VAL A 648 -15.91 -2.00 14.89
N PHE A 649 -14.63 -2.38 14.97
CA PHE A 649 -14.16 -3.70 14.52
C PHE A 649 -14.89 -4.83 15.24
N TYR A 650 -14.96 -4.79 16.58
CA TYR A 650 -15.65 -5.78 17.40
C TYR A 650 -17.11 -5.97 16.97
N LEU A 651 -17.85 -4.87 16.83
CA LEU A 651 -19.25 -4.90 16.41
C LEU A 651 -19.43 -5.34 14.95
N MET A 652 -18.46 -5.08 14.08
CA MET A 652 -18.50 -5.39 12.63
C MET A 652 -18.16 -6.85 12.30
N ASN A 653 -17.26 -7.47 13.07
CA ASN A 653 -16.62 -8.73 12.72
C ASN A 653 -16.86 -9.84 13.77
N GLU A 654 -16.73 -9.55 15.07
CA GLU A 654 -16.84 -10.58 16.14
C GLU A 654 -18.29 -10.87 16.54
N ARG A 655 -19.17 -9.88 16.41
CA ARG A 655 -20.61 -10.01 16.74
C ARG A 655 -21.45 -10.63 15.60
N GLY A 656 -20.81 -11.13 14.54
CA GLY A 656 -21.47 -11.70 13.37
C GLY A 656 -22.37 -10.71 12.62
N ASP A 657 -23.22 -11.24 11.73
CA ASP A 657 -24.05 -10.42 10.84
C ASP A 657 -25.09 -9.57 11.60
N GLU A 658 -25.62 -10.05 12.73
CA GLU A 658 -26.54 -9.28 13.57
C GLU A 658 -25.86 -8.03 14.17
N GLY A 659 -24.64 -8.17 14.69
CA GLY A 659 -23.85 -7.04 15.20
C GLY A 659 -23.49 -6.04 14.11
N ARG A 660 -23.14 -6.54 12.92
CA ARG A 660 -22.89 -5.73 11.72
C ARG A 660 -24.12 -4.95 11.27
N GLU A 661 -25.29 -5.57 11.19
CA GLU A 661 -26.53 -4.88 10.83
C GLU A 661 -26.91 -3.84 11.89
N ALA A 662 -26.77 -4.19 13.17
CA ALA A 662 -27.01 -3.30 14.30
C ALA A 662 -26.09 -2.06 14.25
N LEU A 663 -24.79 -2.26 13.97
CA LEU A 663 -23.80 -1.20 13.79
C LEU A 663 -24.14 -0.27 12.62
N ILE A 664 -24.43 -0.82 11.44
CA ILE A 664 -24.79 -0.05 10.25
C ILE A 664 -26.11 0.70 10.47
N THR A 665 -27.07 0.09 11.18
CA THR A 665 -28.35 0.70 11.54
C THR A 665 -28.17 1.81 12.57
N TYR A 666 -27.35 1.61 13.60
CA TYR A 666 -27.00 2.63 14.58
C TYR A 666 -26.30 3.80 13.90
N MET A 667 -25.32 3.54 13.04
CA MET A 667 -24.60 4.57 12.28
C MET A 667 -25.52 5.34 11.32
N ARG A 668 -26.48 4.68 10.65
CA ARG A 668 -27.46 5.34 9.78
C ARG A 668 -28.55 6.10 10.54
N LYS A 669 -28.87 5.68 11.77
CA LYS A 669 -29.68 6.44 12.73
C LYS A 669 -28.87 7.63 13.25
N HIS A 670 -27.56 7.43 13.50
CA HIS A 670 -26.52 8.45 13.50
C HIS A 670 -26.50 9.17 12.13
N TYR A 671 -25.77 10.28 11.97
CA TYR A 671 -25.91 11.25 10.86
C TYR A 671 -27.32 11.88 10.78
N ARG A 672 -28.40 11.13 10.47
CA ARG A 672 -29.83 11.52 10.33
C ARG A 672 -30.56 12.10 11.58
N GLY A 673 -29.85 12.74 12.50
CA GLY A 673 -30.40 13.35 13.73
C GLY A 673 -30.82 12.42 14.90
N GLY A 674 -31.03 11.11 14.71
CA GLY A 674 -31.38 10.19 15.80
C GLY A 674 -30.22 9.56 16.59
N THR A 675 -30.45 9.24 17.85
CA THR A 675 -29.76 8.16 18.60
C THR A 675 -30.77 7.53 19.56
N PRO A 676 -30.60 6.26 19.95
CA PRO A 676 -31.27 5.73 21.15
C PRO A 676 -30.80 6.49 22.40
N LYS A 677 -31.51 6.32 23.52
CA LYS A 677 -31.11 6.90 24.81
C LYS A 677 -29.86 6.23 25.37
N ASP A 678 -29.83 4.89 25.30
CA ASP A 678 -28.64 4.10 25.54
C ASP A 678 -28.16 3.51 24.20
N PRO A 679 -26.92 3.82 23.75
CA PRO A 679 -26.32 3.18 22.58
C PRO A 679 -26.15 1.67 22.72
N SER A 680 -26.00 1.13 23.92
CA SER A 680 -25.70 -0.27 24.21
C SER A 680 -26.88 -1.19 23.85
N GLU A 681 -28.11 -0.75 24.16
CA GLU A 681 -29.36 -1.40 23.74
C GLU A 681 -29.42 -1.61 22.22
N ALA A 682 -28.82 -0.71 21.43
CA ALA A 682 -28.85 -0.82 19.97
C ALA A 682 -27.96 -1.94 19.41
N PHE A 683 -27.08 -2.53 20.23
CA PHE A 683 -26.19 -3.64 19.87
C PHE A 683 -26.55 -4.95 20.59
N GLY A 684 -27.68 -4.98 21.30
CA GLY A 684 -28.17 -6.18 22.00
C GLY A 684 -27.46 -6.46 23.32
N PHE A 685 -27.06 -5.42 24.05
CA PHE A 685 -26.58 -5.51 25.43
C PHE A 685 -27.62 -4.90 26.38
N ASP A 686 -27.77 -5.45 27.60
CA ASP A 686 -28.75 -4.98 28.57
C ASP A 686 -28.39 -3.59 29.13
N ASP A 687 -27.09 -3.28 29.25
CA ASP A 687 -26.56 -1.95 29.54
C ASP A 687 -25.14 -1.74 28.98
N GLY A 688 -24.56 -0.55 29.22
CA GLY A 688 -23.21 -0.20 28.77
C GLY A 688 -22.07 -0.84 29.56
N LYS A 689 -22.33 -1.43 30.74
CA LYS A 689 -21.35 -2.23 31.48
C LYS A 689 -21.18 -3.59 30.80
N ASP A 690 -22.27 -4.25 30.40
CA ASP A 690 -22.22 -5.51 29.67
C ASP A 690 -21.50 -5.36 28.32
N LEU A 691 -21.72 -4.23 27.62
CA LEU A 691 -20.95 -3.86 26.44
C LEU A 691 -19.46 -3.65 26.76
N HIS A 692 -19.12 -3.01 27.89
CA HIS A 692 -17.73 -2.81 28.30
C HIS A 692 -17.02 -4.12 28.62
N GLU A 693 -17.64 -4.99 29.43
CA GLU A 693 -17.07 -6.29 29.82
C GLU A 693 -16.85 -7.17 28.59
N SER A 694 -17.85 -7.32 27.72
CA SER A 694 -17.73 -8.17 26.52
C SER A 694 -16.72 -7.63 25.49
N PHE A 695 -16.62 -6.30 25.33
CA PHE A 695 -15.59 -5.69 24.48
C PHE A 695 -14.18 -5.81 25.10
N GLN A 696 -14.06 -5.71 26.43
CA GLN A 696 -12.80 -5.90 27.13
C GLN A 696 -12.31 -7.35 27.03
N GLU A 697 -13.21 -8.34 27.14
CA GLU A 697 -12.89 -9.76 26.94
C GLU A 697 -12.30 -10.01 25.54
N PHE A 698 -12.93 -9.47 24.48
CA PHE A 698 -12.38 -9.52 23.12
C PHE A 698 -10.99 -8.87 23.02
N LEU A 699 -10.80 -7.67 23.59
CA LEU A 699 -9.48 -7.02 23.57
C LEU A 699 -8.42 -7.78 24.37
N LEU A 700 -8.81 -8.56 25.38
CA LEU A 700 -7.90 -9.42 26.13
C LEU A 700 -7.58 -10.72 25.38
N SER A 701 -8.56 -11.35 24.70
CA SER A 701 -8.29 -12.54 23.86
C SER A 701 -7.39 -12.24 22.67
N LEU A 702 -7.21 -10.97 22.29
CA LEU A 702 -6.20 -10.57 21.30
C LEU A 702 -4.76 -10.56 21.85
N VAL A 703 -4.52 -10.60 23.17
CA VAL A 703 -3.17 -10.52 23.83
C VAL A 703 -2.79 -11.73 24.68
N GLU A 704 -3.65 -12.75 24.71
CA GLU A 704 -3.39 -14.08 25.27
C GLU A 704 -2.77 -15.00 24.21
#